data_AF-A0A2G2A1M8-F1
#
_entry.id   AF-A0A2G2A1M8-F1
#
_cell.length_a   1.000
_cell.length_b   1.000
_cell.length_c   1.000
_cell.angle_alpha   90.00
_cell.angle_beta   90.00
_cell.angle_gamma   90.00
#
_symmetry.space_group_name_H-M   'P 1'
#
loop_
_entity.id
_entity.type
_entity.pdbx_description
1 polymer ?
#
loop_
_entity_poly.entity_id
_entity_poly.type
_entity_poly.pdbx_seq_one_letter_code
_entity_poly.pdbx_strand_id
1 'polypeptide(L)'
;MRRKSRLHTKEFGVIDVVQTDESISITIGDITRSYPGKNLIGHSSTNHIGDSSGFYIDDTLVLCQYSDNEKKAINDFIKIIPEDYQHQVRDEFDQKESFFSIITKDQDGPEGIQKEPLYSMTSVIHSAAYYGLIRDQLNNGRLSKNNIKQLLALSFAPSPEKTHSLADELFTKDSADVCDAFLTLINELYVSKKCLEFKGSSHEESSFSVDEIYNLFSMNPNDNVSEDRGNAFRHFENFRSLLSKPINIKDPKAQTASKVLDNVTSIKRLMLRGYSALNSIDIPASVMLIDSREFDDCNSLTSMSCTLQVWSQLPQLLKRQLKSITIIAGSVQTPEIESIVDTDYFSDCVSLESIQISAKVTSIGAYAFSSCSALTSINIPNSVTSIGSYAFYSKSLTSMSCTLQVWSQLPTSLKRQLKNITIIAGSAQTPEIEPIDDHHNFSGCVNLESIQISAKVTSNGAYAFRDCSKLISIIIPASVMSIGWGAFSGCSALTSIEIPKSVTSIGGYAFRDCSALTSIEIPNGVTSIGTCTFSSCSALTSINIPNSVTSIEMDAFNNCNSLTSMSCTLQVWSRLPIPLKRQLRHITIIAGSAQTPEGESIVIDDFNDHWNLKSIQILAKVTSFGVYAFRGCSALTSIKIPDGLMSIGGGAFSGCTALTSIEIPKSVMSIRAGAFNGCSALTSINIPNGVMSIKVNAFRDCTALTSIIIPAIVTSIEADAFNGCTALTAIDIPNGVTSIGNGAFQGC
;
A
#
# COMPACT_ATOMS: atom_id res chain seq x y z
N MET A 1 -8.05 -0.69 72.15
CA MET A 1 -6.73 -0.48 71.47
C MET A 1 -6.84 0.69 70.49
N ARG A 2 -5.94 1.68 70.50
CA ARG A 2 -5.97 2.75 69.48
C ARG A 2 -5.33 2.28 68.17
N ARG A 3 -6.14 2.03 67.13
CA ARG A 3 -5.63 1.85 65.76
C ARG A 3 -5.69 3.19 65.04
N LYS A 4 -4.55 3.60 64.47
CA LYS A 4 -4.44 4.77 63.58
C LYS A 4 -4.02 4.28 62.19
N SER A 5 -4.79 4.67 61.18
CA SER A 5 -4.53 4.32 59.78
C SER A 5 -4.32 5.63 59.00
N ARG A 6 -3.24 5.70 58.23
CA ARG A 6 -2.88 6.86 57.39
C ARG A 6 -2.92 6.49 55.92
N LEU A 7 -3.78 7.15 55.14
CA LEU A 7 -3.90 6.92 53.69
C LEU A 7 -3.51 8.18 52.92
N HIS A 8 -2.70 8.03 51.88
CA HIS A 8 -2.31 9.12 50.97
C HIS A 8 -2.99 8.91 49.62
N THR A 9 -3.72 9.92 49.14
CA THR A 9 -4.38 9.89 47.83
C THR A 9 -3.92 11.07 46.96
N LYS A 10 -3.83 10.86 45.63
CA LYS A 10 -3.35 11.87 44.68
C LYS A 10 -4.31 13.06 44.47
N GLU A 11 -5.59 12.96 44.87
CA GLU A 11 -6.58 14.03 44.67
C GLU A 11 -6.98 14.81 45.94
N PHE A 12 -6.87 14.24 47.16
CA PHE A 12 -7.38 14.89 48.39
C PHE A 12 -6.38 14.98 49.56
N GLY A 13 -5.11 14.60 49.37
CA GLY A 13 -4.09 14.66 50.42
C GLY A 13 -4.21 13.52 51.45
N VAL A 14 -3.70 13.74 52.67
CA VAL A 14 -3.59 12.73 53.74
C VAL A 14 -4.90 12.61 54.52
N ILE A 15 -5.42 11.39 54.64
CA ILE A 15 -6.60 11.06 55.44
C ILE A 15 -6.15 10.29 56.69
N ASP A 16 -6.53 10.81 57.86
CA ASP A 16 -6.23 10.22 59.17
C ASP A 16 -7.51 9.62 59.78
N VAL A 17 -7.51 8.31 60.04
CA VAL A 17 -8.60 7.62 60.75
C VAL A 17 -8.09 7.12 62.11
N VAL A 18 -8.82 7.46 63.17
CA VAL A 18 -8.49 7.09 64.55
C VAL A 18 -9.66 6.31 65.15
N GLN A 19 -9.45 5.03 65.46
CA GLN A 19 -10.44 4.21 66.13
C GLN A 19 -10.09 3.99 67.61
N THR A 20 -11.09 4.18 68.46
CA THR A 20 -11.07 3.86 69.89
C THR A 20 -12.14 2.80 70.19
N ASP A 21 -12.11 2.25 71.40
CA ASP A 21 -13.06 1.20 71.79
C ASP A 21 -14.51 1.72 71.89
N GLU A 22 -14.73 3.05 71.88
CA GLU A 22 -16.05 3.68 71.99
C GLU A 22 -16.45 4.50 70.75
N SER A 23 -15.50 4.89 69.87
CA SER A 23 -15.78 5.71 68.68
C SER A 23 -14.71 5.65 67.57
N ILE A 24 -15.09 6.01 66.34
CA ILE A 24 -14.21 6.20 65.17
C ILE A 24 -14.24 7.68 64.74
N SER A 25 -13.07 8.30 64.62
CA SER A 25 -12.88 9.67 64.13
C SER A 25 -12.13 9.70 62.79
N ILE A 26 -12.52 10.56 61.86
CA ILE A 26 -11.89 10.71 60.53
C ILE A 26 -11.56 12.17 60.26
N THR A 27 -10.35 12.43 59.78
CA THR A 27 -9.83 13.75 59.42
C THR A 27 -9.36 13.75 57.96
N ILE A 28 -9.86 14.70 57.15
CA ILE A 28 -9.43 14.94 55.75
C ILE A 28 -9.10 16.44 55.63
N GLY A 29 -7.83 16.78 55.40
CA GLY A 29 -7.38 18.17 55.52
C GLY A 29 -7.62 18.73 56.93
N ASP A 30 -8.27 19.89 57.04
CA ASP A 30 -8.54 20.57 58.32
C ASP A 30 -9.89 20.18 58.98
N ILE A 31 -10.65 19.25 58.40
CA ILE A 31 -12.01 18.90 58.86
C ILE A 31 -12.01 17.52 59.53
N THR A 32 -12.54 17.43 60.76
CA THR A 32 -12.63 16.17 61.55
C THR A 32 -14.06 15.87 62.00
N ARG A 33 -14.51 14.60 61.89
CA ARG A 33 -15.81 14.09 62.40
C ARG A 33 -15.66 12.75 63.15
N SER A 34 -16.54 12.46 64.13
CA SER A 34 -16.45 11.29 65.03
C SER A 34 -17.78 10.57 65.25
N TYR A 35 -17.76 9.23 65.39
CA TYR A 35 -18.94 8.33 65.43
C TYR A 35 -18.83 7.21 66.51
N PRO A 36 -19.85 6.91 67.33
CA PRO A 36 -19.81 5.87 68.38
C PRO A 36 -20.21 4.45 67.91
N GLY A 37 -19.68 3.35 68.51
CA GLY A 37 -19.87 1.96 68.01
C GLY A 37 -20.34 0.90 69.02
N LYS A 38 -21.21 -0.05 68.59
CA LYS A 38 -21.49 -1.33 69.27
C LYS A 38 -21.80 -2.48 68.28
N ASN A 39 -21.13 -3.62 68.53
CA ASN A 39 -21.33 -5.01 68.03
C ASN A 39 -20.59 -5.45 66.75
N LEU A 40 -19.38 -6.00 66.96
CA LEU A 40 -18.56 -6.79 66.03
C LEU A 40 -17.99 -8.01 66.78
N ILE A 41 -18.68 -9.16 66.85
CA ILE A 41 -18.13 -10.49 67.24
C ILE A 41 -18.99 -11.60 66.57
N GLY A 42 -18.39 -12.59 65.91
CA GLY A 42 -19.07 -13.65 65.12
C GLY A 42 -19.12 -15.06 65.75
N HIS A 43 -19.90 -15.97 65.14
CA HIS A 43 -19.62 -17.42 64.94
C HIS A 43 -20.74 -18.12 64.12
N SER A 44 -20.41 -19.32 63.65
CA SER A 44 -20.95 -20.14 62.54
C SER A 44 -22.30 -20.85 62.69
N SER A 45 -22.92 -21.15 61.53
CA SER A 45 -23.82 -22.27 61.16
C SER A 45 -25.35 -22.14 61.30
N THR A 46 -26.04 -22.59 60.24
CA THR A 46 -27.47 -22.93 60.05
C THR A 46 -28.52 -21.83 59.88
N ASN A 47 -29.60 -22.20 59.18
CA ASN A 47 -30.53 -21.41 58.37
C ASN A 47 -31.41 -20.36 59.08
N HIS A 48 -31.73 -19.32 58.29
CA HIS A 48 -32.97 -18.53 58.19
C HIS A 48 -33.35 -17.41 59.20
N ILE A 49 -33.46 -16.22 58.59
CA ILE A 49 -34.34 -15.06 58.84
C ILE A 49 -33.90 -14.04 59.91
N GLY A 50 -33.74 -12.79 59.45
CA GLY A 50 -34.16 -11.60 60.17
C GLY A 50 -33.05 -10.67 60.66
N ASP A 51 -33.05 -9.46 60.12
CA ASP A 51 -32.49 -8.22 60.67
C ASP A 51 -31.00 -7.88 60.45
N SER A 52 -30.87 -6.77 59.72
CA SER A 52 -29.70 -6.09 59.18
C SER A 52 -28.70 -5.59 60.23
N SER A 53 -27.44 -6.04 60.11
CA SER A 53 -26.24 -5.40 60.68
C SER A 53 -25.03 -5.67 59.77
N GLY A 54 -24.28 -4.63 59.40
CA GLY A 54 -23.19 -4.68 58.40
C GLY A 54 -21.84 -5.19 58.94
N PHE A 55 -21.01 -5.76 58.06
CA PHE A 55 -19.67 -6.31 58.34
C PHE A 55 -18.56 -5.54 57.59
N TYR A 56 -17.32 -5.57 58.12
CA TYR A 56 -16.09 -5.13 57.45
C TYR A 56 -15.36 -6.32 56.80
N ILE A 57 -14.71 -6.09 55.64
CA ILE A 57 -13.66 -6.95 55.06
C ILE A 57 -12.47 -6.03 54.72
N ASP A 58 -11.28 -6.34 55.24
CA ASP A 58 -9.98 -5.69 54.96
C ASP A 58 -9.94 -4.14 54.95
N ASP A 59 -10.05 -3.53 56.15
CA ASP A 59 -9.69 -2.14 56.47
C ASP A 59 -10.37 -0.98 55.69
N THR A 60 -11.56 -1.18 55.10
CA THR A 60 -12.29 -0.12 54.37
C THR A 60 -13.54 0.39 55.13
N LEU A 61 -13.65 1.71 55.34
CA LEU A 61 -14.75 2.38 56.07
C LEU A 61 -15.81 3.00 55.12
N VAL A 62 -17.10 2.83 55.43
CA VAL A 62 -18.26 3.24 54.59
C VAL A 62 -19.10 4.34 55.27
N LEU A 63 -19.43 5.46 54.58
CA LEU A 63 -20.41 6.49 55.02
C LEU A 63 -21.14 7.13 53.81
N CYS A 64 -22.44 7.43 53.93
CA CYS A 64 -23.24 8.20 52.93
C CYS A 64 -24.29 9.14 53.61
N GLN A 65 -24.52 10.33 53.02
CA GLN A 65 -25.71 11.20 53.22
C GLN A 65 -26.07 11.85 51.87
N TYR A 66 -27.37 11.99 51.56
CA TYR A 66 -27.88 12.69 50.37
C TYR A 66 -27.48 14.17 50.33
N SER A 67 -27.19 14.69 49.13
CA SER A 67 -26.90 16.11 48.94
C SER A 67 -28.17 16.98 48.99
N ASP A 68 -28.03 18.26 49.38
CA ASP A 68 -29.17 19.20 49.44
C ASP A 68 -29.85 19.41 48.08
N ASN A 69 -29.12 19.20 46.98
CA ASN A 69 -29.66 19.28 45.62
C ASN A 69 -30.58 18.08 45.29
N GLU A 70 -30.28 16.89 45.79
CA GLU A 70 -31.11 15.70 45.59
C GLU A 70 -32.41 15.79 46.41
N LYS A 71 -32.34 16.30 47.64
CA LYS A 71 -33.54 16.60 48.45
C LYS A 71 -34.44 17.64 47.80
N LYS A 72 -33.86 18.61 47.08
CA LYS A 72 -34.62 19.60 46.31
C LYS A 72 -35.28 18.98 45.07
N ALA A 73 -34.57 18.15 44.32
CA ALA A 73 -35.11 17.45 43.15
C ALA A 73 -36.28 16.51 43.49
N ILE A 74 -36.19 15.79 44.62
CA ILE A 74 -37.26 14.92 45.12
C ILE A 74 -38.50 15.75 45.50
N ASN A 75 -38.32 16.88 46.20
CA ASN A 75 -39.43 17.75 46.57
C ASN A 75 -40.08 18.43 45.36
N ASP A 76 -39.31 18.75 44.33
CA ASP A 76 -39.86 19.32 43.09
C ASP A 76 -40.58 18.25 42.25
N PHE A 77 -40.16 16.99 42.28
CA PHE A 77 -40.87 15.86 41.68
C PHE A 77 -42.22 15.55 42.36
N ILE A 78 -42.29 15.64 43.69
CA ILE A 78 -43.54 15.41 44.43
C ILE A 78 -44.62 16.44 44.04
N LYS A 79 -44.24 17.69 43.76
CA LYS A 79 -45.18 18.76 43.38
C LYS A 79 -45.86 18.56 42.02
N ILE A 80 -45.30 17.70 41.16
CA ILE A 80 -45.81 17.46 39.79
C ILE A 80 -46.85 16.32 39.75
N ILE A 81 -47.07 15.65 40.89
CA ILE A 81 -48.02 14.54 41.07
C ILE A 81 -49.33 15.11 41.65
N PRO A 82 -50.53 14.62 41.26
CA PRO A 82 -51.81 15.06 41.84
C PRO A 82 -51.84 14.92 43.38
N GLU A 83 -52.42 15.90 44.09
CA GLU A 83 -52.35 16.02 45.56
C GLU A 83 -52.76 14.73 46.31
N ASP A 84 -53.73 14.00 45.78
CA ASP A 84 -54.27 12.77 46.39
C ASP A 84 -53.26 11.62 46.52
N TYR A 85 -52.14 11.67 45.79
CA TYR A 85 -51.11 10.62 45.78
C TYR A 85 -49.76 11.05 46.36
N GLN A 86 -49.56 12.35 46.66
CA GLN A 86 -48.28 12.88 47.14
C GLN A 86 -47.84 12.27 48.49
N HIS A 87 -48.81 11.84 49.32
CA HIS A 87 -48.53 11.32 50.66
C HIS A 87 -47.94 9.90 50.65
N GLN A 88 -48.45 9.01 49.77
CA GLN A 88 -47.91 7.64 49.62
C GLN A 88 -46.48 7.63 49.07
N VAL A 89 -46.17 8.59 48.21
CA VAL A 89 -44.85 8.73 47.58
C VAL A 89 -43.82 9.19 48.61
N ARG A 90 -44.18 10.12 49.51
CA ARG A 90 -43.30 10.54 50.60
C ARG A 90 -42.95 9.39 51.54
N ASP A 91 -43.94 8.59 51.95
CA ASP A 91 -43.72 7.47 52.89
C ASP A 91 -42.80 6.37 52.31
N GLU A 92 -42.85 6.10 51.00
CA GLU A 92 -41.95 5.13 50.34
C GLU A 92 -40.50 5.65 50.22
N PHE A 93 -40.30 6.95 50.04
CA PHE A 93 -38.96 7.55 49.97
C PHE A 93 -38.26 7.52 51.34
N ASP A 94 -38.98 7.83 52.43
CA ASP A 94 -38.43 7.79 53.79
C ASP A 94 -38.05 6.36 54.23
N GLN A 95 -38.72 5.32 53.71
CA GLN A 95 -38.37 3.91 54.00
C GLN A 95 -37.10 3.39 53.29
N LYS A 96 -36.67 4.03 52.18
CA LYS A 96 -35.58 3.55 51.31
C LYS A 96 -34.22 4.25 51.54
N GLU A 97 -34.07 5.09 52.55
CA GLU A 97 -32.78 5.71 52.95
C GLU A 97 -31.69 4.69 53.41
N SER A 98 -31.94 3.38 53.38
CA SER A 98 -31.21 2.35 54.15
C SER A 98 -30.33 1.35 53.36
N PHE A 99 -30.06 1.53 52.05
CA PHE A 99 -29.19 0.61 51.28
C PHE A 99 -27.83 1.21 50.87
N PHE A 100 -26.74 0.51 51.23
CA PHE A 100 -25.31 0.87 51.03
C PHE A 100 -24.68 0.19 49.80
N SER A 101 -23.67 0.82 49.17
CA SER A 101 -22.83 0.23 48.10
C SER A 101 -21.32 0.22 48.45
N ILE A 102 -20.60 -0.79 47.94
CA ILE A 102 -19.24 -1.26 48.31
C ILE A 102 -18.20 -0.85 47.23
N ILE A 103 -16.95 -0.53 47.61
CA ILE A 103 -15.82 -0.33 46.67
C ILE A 103 -14.74 -1.40 46.96
N THR A 104 -14.34 -2.19 45.95
CA THR A 104 -13.17 -3.09 46.03
C THR A 104 -12.09 -2.68 45.03
N LYS A 105 -10.83 -3.01 45.35
CA LYS A 105 -9.64 -2.72 44.56
C LYS A 105 -8.96 -4.06 44.26
N ASP A 106 -8.58 -4.32 43.02
CA ASP A 106 -7.52 -5.29 42.75
C ASP A 106 -6.61 -4.89 41.58
N GLN A 107 -5.44 -5.53 41.58
CA GLN A 107 -4.11 -5.07 41.15
C GLN A 107 -3.86 -4.94 39.62
N ASP A 108 -2.81 -4.17 39.30
CA ASP A 108 -2.07 -4.00 38.03
C ASP A 108 -2.59 -3.05 36.91
N GLY A 109 -1.97 -1.85 36.85
CA GLY A 109 -1.79 -1.05 35.62
C GLY A 109 -2.91 -0.06 35.24
N PRO A 110 -2.61 1.10 34.61
CA PRO A 110 -3.42 2.30 34.77
C PRO A 110 -4.45 2.49 33.65
N GLU A 111 -5.72 2.19 33.90
CA GLU A 111 -6.86 2.81 33.20
C GLU A 111 -8.19 2.51 33.94
N GLY A 112 -8.95 3.57 34.25
CA GLY A 112 -10.40 3.47 34.50
C GLY A 112 -10.87 3.33 35.95
N ILE A 113 -11.04 4.46 36.65
CA ILE A 113 -11.99 4.56 37.77
C ILE A 113 -13.40 4.43 37.18
N GLN A 114 -14.08 3.30 37.41
CA GLN A 114 -15.53 3.24 37.19
C GLN A 114 -16.23 4.01 38.31
N LYS A 115 -16.78 5.18 37.98
CA LYS A 115 -17.85 5.79 38.78
C LYS A 115 -19.12 4.98 38.53
N GLU A 116 -19.54 4.16 39.49
CA GLU A 116 -20.91 3.64 39.46
C GLU A 116 -21.89 4.80 39.71
N PRO A 117 -22.92 5.01 38.87
CA PRO A 117 -23.96 5.97 39.16
C PRO A 117 -24.89 5.47 40.27
N LEU A 118 -25.27 6.38 41.16
CA LEU A 118 -26.23 6.17 42.24
C LEU A 118 -27.50 5.45 41.75
N TYR A 119 -27.73 4.23 42.23
CA TYR A 119 -28.95 3.46 41.96
C TYR A 119 -30.17 3.89 42.79
N SER A 120 -30.05 4.84 43.73
CA SER A 120 -31.15 5.06 44.68
C SER A 120 -32.31 5.87 44.09
N MET A 121 -32.07 6.84 43.20
CA MET A 121 -33.18 7.64 42.62
C MET A 121 -33.88 6.91 41.46
N THR A 122 -33.15 6.14 40.65
CA THR A 122 -33.72 5.29 39.60
C THR A 122 -34.56 4.16 40.20
N SER A 123 -34.14 3.53 41.30
CA SER A 123 -34.91 2.41 41.87
C SER A 123 -36.31 2.77 42.37
N VAL A 124 -36.56 4.03 42.75
CA VAL A 124 -37.88 4.49 43.24
C VAL A 124 -38.83 4.79 42.08
N ILE A 125 -38.32 5.40 41.01
CA ILE A 125 -39.09 5.60 39.76
C ILE A 125 -39.43 4.24 39.11
N HIS A 126 -38.64 3.19 39.39
CA HIS A 126 -38.79 1.86 38.81
C HIS A 126 -39.68 0.88 39.59
N SER A 127 -40.48 1.35 40.58
CA SER A 127 -41.44 0.46 41.25
C SER A 127 -42.63 0.14 40.32
N ALA A 128 -43.10 -1.12 40.33
CA ALA A 128 -44.11 -1.61 39.39
C ALA A 128 -45.46 -0.87 39.49
N ALA A 129 -45.77 -0.28 40.65
CA ALA A 129 -46.96 0.54 40.85
C ALA A 129 -46.90 1.87 40.09
N TYR A 130 -45.71 2.45 39.94
CA TYR A 130 -45.48 3.71 39.22
C TYR A 130 -45.55 3.56 37.70
N TYR A 131 -45.06 2.44 37.18
CA TYR A 131 -45.12 2.09 35.75
C TYR A 131 -46.54 1.96 35.21
N GLY A 132 -47.45 1.38 36.00
CA GLY A 132 -48.87 1.29 35.66
C GLY A 132 -49.50 2.67 35.55
N LEU A 133 -49.18 3.57 36.48
CA LEU A 133 -49.74 4.92 36.56
C LEU A 133 -49.30 5.82 35.39
N ILE A 134 -48.02 5.81 35.01
CA ILE A 134 -47.50 6.62 33.88
C ILE A 134 -48.04 6.10 32.54
N ARG A 135 -48.14 4.77 32.39
CA ARG A 135 -48.69 4.12 31.20
C ARG A 135 -50.17 4.43 31.00
N ASP A 136 -50.97 4.42 32.07
CA ASP A 136 -52.39 4.78 31.99
C ASP A 136 -52.62 6.27 31.66
N GLN A 137 -51.76 7.17 32.14
CA GLN A 137 -51.89 8.61 31.83
C GLN A 137 -51.41 8.97 30.42
N LEU A 138 -50.41 8.25 29.88
CA LEU A 138 -49.97 8.35 28.47
C LEU A 138 -51.04 7.83 27.51
N ASN A 139 -51.63 6.66 27.80
CA ASN A 139 -52.69 6.07 26.98
C ASN A 139 -53.98 6.91 26.97
N ASN A 140 -54.21 7.72 28.01
CA ASN A 140 -55.37 8.61 28.12
C ASN A 140 -55.09 10.06 27.68
N GLY A 141 -53.91 10.37 27.14
CA GLY A 141 -53.60 11.67 26.52
C GLY A 141 -53.49 12.88 27.47
N ARG A 142 -53.29 12.66 28.78
CA ARG A 142 -53.33 13.73 29.80
C ARG A 142 -51.97 14.34 30.17
N LEU A 143 -50.87 13.90 29.56
CA LEU A 143 -49.51 14.42 29.80
C LEU A 143 -49.08 15.36 28.66
N SER A 144 -48.70 16.61 28.99
CA SER A 144 -48.24 17.58 27.98
C SER A 144 -46.81 17.30 27.52
N LYS A 145 -46.45 17.75 26.30
CA LYS A 145 -45.10 17.63 25.72
C LYS A 145 -44.00 18.21 26.63
N ASN A 146 -44.32 19.23 27.43
CA ASN A 146 -43.38 19.82 28.39
C ASN A 146 -43.16 18.94 29.64
N ASN A 147 -44.17 18.20 30.10
CA ASN A 147 -44.05 17.27 31.22
C ASN A 147 -43.16 16.07 30.85
N ILE A 148 -43.27 15.58 29.60
CA ILE A 148 -42.44 14.48 29.07
C ILE A 148 -40.97 14.93 28.94
N LYS A 149 -40.72 16.15 28.49
CA LYS A 149 -39.35 16.74 28.46
C LYS A 149 -38.72 16.84 29.86
N GLN A 150 -39.49 17.26 30.86
CA GLN A 150 -38.99 17.37 32.24
C GLN A 150 -38.75 15.98 32.87
N LEU A 151 -39.59 14.99 32.59
CA LEU A 151 -39.40 13.60 33.04
C LEU A 151 -38.15 12.95 32.41
N LEU A 152 -37.92 13.16 31.11
CA LEU A 152 -36.71 12.71 30.42
C LEU A 152 -35.44 13.36 30.97
N ALA A 153 -35.47 14.67 31.26
CA ALA A 153 -34.33 15.39 31.82
C ALA A 153 -33.96 14.90 33.24
N LEU A 154 -34.97 14.51 34.05
CA LEU A 154 -34.75 13.97 35.39
C LEU A 154 -34.25 12.51 35.39
N SER A 155 -34.56 11.73 34.35
CA SER A 155 -34.21 10.30 34.24
C SER A 155 -32.75 10.04 33.83
N PHE A 156 -32.06 11.03 33.24
CA PHE A 156 -30.73 10.88 32.62
C PHE A 156 -29.67 11.83 33.16
N ALA A 157 -29.76 12.20 34.45
CA ALA A 157 -28.97 13.25 35.07
C ALA A 157 -27.41 13.16 35.04
N PRO A 158 -26.70 12.07 34.69
CA PRO A 158 -25.23 12.12 34.63
C PRO A 158 -24.60 12.44 33.26
N SER A 159 -25.32 12.58 32.14
CA SER A 159 -24.67 12.85 30.83
C SER A 159 -25.45 13.78 29.87
N PRO A 160 -25.26 15.11 29.94
CA PRO A 160 -26.03 16.08 29.16
C PRO A 160 -25.83 16.00 27.63
N GLU A 161 -24.68 15.54 27.14
CA GLU A 161 -24.30 15.64 25.72
C GLU A 161 -24.93 14.56 24.81
N LYS A 162 -25.26 13.37 25.33
CA LYS A 162 -26.00 12.33 24.56
C LYS A 162 -27.51 12.57 24.54
N THR A 163 -28.04 13.27 25.53
CA THR A 163 -29.48 13.56 25.66
C THR A 163 -30.00 14.52 24.59
N HIS A 164 -29.19 15.49 24.15
CA HIS A 164 -29.63 16.45 23.12
C HIS A 164 -29.73 15.82 21.73
N SER A 165 -28.78 14.95 21.35
CA SER A 165 -28.82 14.26 20.05
C SER A 165 -30.01 13.31 19.91
N LEU A 166 -30.32 12.50 20.94
CA LEU A 166 -31.41 11.52 20.87
C LEU A 166 -32.78 12.20 21.00
N ALA A 167 -32.88 13.26 21.80
CA ALA A 167 -34.10 14.05 21.91
C ALA A 167 -34.40 14.78 20.60
N ASP A 168 -33.43 15.45 19.99
CA ASP A 168 -33.64 16.18 18.74
C ASP A 168 -34.00 15.23 17.57
N GLU A 169 -33.46 14.00 17.56
CA GLU A 169 -33.80 12.97 16.58
C GLU A 169 -35.22 12.38 16.80
N LEU A 170 -35.64 12.20 18.06
CA LEU A 170 -37.00 11.77 18.44
C LEU A 170 -38.07 12.84 18.14
N PHE A 171 -37.73 14.13 18.21
CA PHE A 171 -38.69 15.24 18.05
C PHE A 171 -38.94 15.67 16.59
N THR A 172 -38.28 15.06 15.59
CA THR A 172 -38.59 15.26 14.16
C THR A 172 -39.73 14.35 13.65
N LYS A 173 -40.23 13.43 14.47
CA LYS A 173 -41.30 12.47 14.12
C LYS A 173 -42.65 12.84 14.73
N ASP A 174 -43.72 12.42 14.07
CA ASP A 174 -45.11 12.70 14.47
C ASP A 174 -45.49 12.08 15.83
N SER A 175 -46.50 12.65 16.50
CA SER A 175 -46.79 12.43 17.93
C SER A 175 -47.11 10.99 18.35
N ALA A 176 -47.54 10.13 17.43
CA ALA A 176 -47.80 8.72 17.72
C ALA A 176 -46.51 7.88 17.82
N ASP A 177 -45.52 8.20 16.99
CA ASP A 177 -44.25 7.45 16.93
C ASP A 177 -43.35 7.71 18.15
N VAL A 178 -43.48 8.90 18.76
CA VAL A 178 -42.73 9.26 19.98
C VAL A 178 -43.21 8.45 21.19
N CYS A 179 -44.52 8.17 21.29
CA CYS A 179 -45.08 7.36 22.37
C CYS A 179 -44.67 5.89 22.24
N ASP A 180 -44.66 5.33 21.03
CA ASP A 180 -44.24 3.96 20.77
C ASP A 180 -42.72 3.76 20.95
N ALA A 181 -41.90 4.72 20.52
CA ALA A 181 -40.47 4.69 20.76
C ALA A 181 -40.14 4.76 22.27
N PHE A 182 -40.88 5.57 23.02
CA PHE A 182 -40.73 5.70 24.46
C PHE A 182 -41.22 4.44 25.21
N LEU A 183 -42.33 3.83 24.79
CA LEU A 183 -42.82 2.55 25.32
C LEU A 183 -41.87 1.38 25.00
N THR A 184 -41.20 1.41 23.84
CA THR A 184 -40.20 0.41 23.44
C THR A 184 -38.97 0.49 24.34
N LEU A 185 -38.45 1.70 24.59
CA LEU A 185 -37.31 1.93 25.48
C LEU A 185 -37.62 1.51 26.94
N ILE A 186 -38.83 1.78 27.41
CA ILE A 186 -39.30 1.39 28.76
C ILE A 186 -39.44 -0.15 28.89
N ASN A 187 -39.92 -0.82 27.84
CA ASN A 187 -40.06 -2.28 27.85
C ASN A 187 -38.71 -3.00 27.78
N GLU A 188 -37.72 -2.45 27.06
CA GLU A 188 -36.36 -3.00 27.05
C GLU A 188 -35.72 -2.97 28.45
N LEU A 189 -35.91 -1.90 29.21
CA LEU A 189 -35.42 -1.77 30.59
C LEU A 189 -36.15 -2.72 31.57
N TYR A 190 -37.45 -3.00 31.36
CA TYR A 190 -38.22 -3.93 32.20
C TYR A 190 -37.80 -5.40 31.99
N VAL A 191 -37.46 -5.77 30.75
CA VAL A 191 -37.03 -7.13 30.41
C VAL A 191 -35.65 -7.46 30.98
N SER A 192 -34.73 -6.48 31.04
CA SER A 192 -33.40 -6.66 31.65
C SER A 192 -33.47 -7.06 33.13
N LYS A 193 -34.48 -6.60 33.88
CA LYS A 193 -34.65 -6.93 35.31
C LYS A 193 -35.19 -8.34 35.55
N LYS A 194 -36.18 -8.80 34.76
CA LYS A 194 -36.71 -10.17 34.88
C LYS A 194 -35.71 -11.25 34.48
N CYS A 195 -34.81 -10.96 33.54
CA CYS A 195 -33.73 -11.88 33.19
C CYS A 195 -32.66 -12.00 34.30
N LEU A 196 -32.47 -10.97 35.13
CA LEU A 196 -31.55 -11.00 36.28
C LEU A 196 -32.15 -11.72 37.50
N GLU A 197 -33.46 -11.59 37.73
CA GLU A 197 -34.16 -12.28 38.84
C GLU A 197 -34.34 -13.79 38.61
N PHE A 198 -34.27 -14.30 37.38
CA PHE A 198 -34.44 -15.72 37.06
C PHE A 198 -33.20 -16.61 37.31
N LYS A 199 -32.05 -16.03 37.70
CA LYS A 199 -30.82 -16.78 38.00
C LYS A 199 -30.64 -17.13 39.48
N GLY A 200 -31.62 -16.84 40.34
CA GLY A 200 -31.50 -17.06 41.78
C GLY A 200 -32.78 -17.54 42.48
N SER A 201 -33.22 -18.78 42.23
CA SER A 201 -33.97 -19.57 43.22
C SER A 201 -34.08 -21.03 42.77
N SER A 202 -33.76 -21.94 43.67
CA SER A 202 -33.50 -23.36 43.48
C SER A 202 -34.73 -24.28 43.46
N HIS A 203 -34.51 -25.49 42.94
CA HIS A 203 -35.23 -26.76 43.17
C HIS A 203 -36.60 -26.96 42.49
N GLU A 204 -36.59 -27.58 41.31
CA GLU A 204 -37.16 -28.92 41.04
C GLU A 204 -36.89 -29.29 39.58
N GLU A 205 -36.46 -30.53 39.35
CA GLU A 205 -36.22 -31.10 38.02
C GLU A 205 -37.52 -31.16 37.21
N SER A 206 -37.62 -30.35 36.16
CA SER A 206 -38.42 -30.69 34.97
C SER A 206 -37.74 -30.11 33.73
N SER A 207 -36.64 -30.75 33.34
CA SER A 207 -36.08 -30.56 32.01
C SER A 207 -37.11 -31.06 30.99
N PHE A 208 -37.68 -30.17 30.18
CA PHE A 208 -38.20 -30.61 28.89
C PHE A 208 -37.04 -31.18 28.07
N SER A 209 -37.19 -32.41 27.59
CA SER A 209 -36.20 -32.99 26.69
C SER A 209 -36.21 -32.26 25.34
N VAL A 210 -35.06 -32.18 24.66
CA VAL A 210 -34.95 -31.61 23.30
C VAL A 210 -35.91 -32.30 22.33
N ASP A 211 -36.26 -33.57 22.58
CA ASP A 211 -37.20 -34.36 21.78
C ASP A 211 -38.68 -33.97 22.02
N GLU A 212 -39.06 -33.51 23.21
CA GLU A 212 -40.41 -32.97 23.48
C GLU A 212 -40.63 -31.60 22.80
N ILE A 213 -39.57 -30.79 22.72
CA ILE A 213 -39.57 -29.53 21.98
C ILE A 213 -39.64 -29.79 20.46
N TYR A 214 -38.93 -30.80 19.95
CA TYR A 214 -38.98 -31.20 18.54
C TYR A 214 -40.37 -31.73 18.11
N ASN A 215 -41.05 -32.45 19.01
CA ASN A 215 -42.42 -32.92 18.79
C ASN A 215 -43.46 -31.79 18.76
N LEU A 216 -43.22 -30.68 19.49
CA LEU A 216 -44.03 -29.45 19.40
C LEU A 216 -43.85 -28.70 18.06
N PHE A 217 -42.69 -28.79 17.43
CA PHE A 217 -42.42 -28.21 16.10
C PHE A 217 -43.02 -29.02 14.93
N SER A 218 -43.52 -30.23 15.20
CA SER A 218 -43.99 -31.19 14.17
C SER A 218 -45.52 -31.32 14.10
N MET A 219 -46.28 -30.57 14.91
CA MET A 219 -47.75 -30.63 14.96
C MET A 219 -48.42 -29.76 13.87
N ASN A 220 -49.53 -30.24 13.33
CA ASN A 220 -50.35 -29.53 12.34
C ASN A 220 -51.16 -28.42 13.06
N PRO A 221 -51.28 -27.17 12.53
CA PRO A 221 -51.94 -26.07 13.23
C PRO A 221 -53.43 -26.25 13.58
N ASN A 222 -54.05 -27.36 13.14
CA ASN A 222 -55.48 -27.63 13.31
C ASN A 222 -55.80 -28.70 14.38
N ASP A 223 -54.81 -29.24 15.07
CA ASP A 223 -55.08 -30.14 16.19
C ASP A 223 -55.54 -29.35 17.43
N ASN A 224 -56.61 -29.83 18.08
CA ASN A 224 -57.19 -29.18 19.27
C ASN A 224 -56.19 -29.22 20.44
N VAL A 225 -55.46 -28.12 20.65
CA VAL A 225 -54.57 -27.94 21.80
C VAL A 225 -55.23 -27.00 22.82
N SER A 226 -55.06 -27.29 24.12
CA SER A 226 -55.59 -26.47 25.22
C SER A 226 -55.08 -25.03 25.21
N GLU A 227 -55.90 -24.12 25.73
CA GLU A 227 -55.74 -22.65 25.72
C GLU A 227 -54.38 -22.15 26.26
N ASP A 228 -53.77 -22.89 27.20
CA ASP A 228 -52.45 -22.58 27.77
C ASP A 228 -51.29 -22.80 26.78
N ARG A 229 -51.37 -23.79 25.88
CA ARG A 229 -50.36 -24.02 24.84
C ARG A 229 -50.51 -23.06 23.66
N GLY A 230 -51.74 -22.61 23.36
CA GLY A 230 -52.01 -21.56 22.36
C GLY A 230 -51.45 -20.19 22.78
N ASN A 231 -51.52 -19.86 24.08
CA ASN A 231 -50.93 -18.64 24.62
C ASN A 231 -49.38 -18.68 24.65
N ALA A 232 -48.78 -19.84 24.92
CA ALA A 232 -47.33 -20.04 24.79
C ALA A 232 -46.85 -19.86 23.34
N PHE A 233 -47.60 -20.39 22.36
CA PHE A 233 -47.30 -20.22 20.94
C PHE A 233 -47.40 -18.75 20.49
N ARG A 234 -48.42 -18.02 20.97
CA ARG A 234 -48.65 -16.61 20.66
C ARG A 234 -47.64 -15.67 21.33
N HIS A 235 -47.20 -15.97 22.55
CA HIS A 235 -46.10 -15.23 23.20
C HIS A 235 -44.75 -15.53 22.55
N PHE A 236 -44.52 -16.74 22.05
CA PHE A 236 -43.31 -17.10 21.32
C PHE A 236 -43.25 -16.45 19.93
N GLU A 237 -44.37 -16.33 19.20
CA GLU A 237 -44.44 -15.58 17.93
C GLU A 237 -44.25 -14.06 18.13
N ASN A 238 -44.75 -13.49 19.23
CA ASN A 238 -44.47 -12.09 19.56
C ASN A 238 -42.99 -11.87 19.93
N PHE A 239 -42.37 -12.81 20.65
CA PHE A 239 -40.93 -12.81 20.96
C PHE A 239 -40.07 -13.04 19.70
N ARG A 240 -40.56 -13.83 18.74
CA ARG A 240 -39.98 -14.03 17.38
C ARG A 240 -40.03 -12.75 16.56
N SER A 241 -41.10 -11.94 16.64
CA SER A 241 -41.18 -10.65 15.94
C SER A 241 -40.26 -9.56 16.51
N LEU A 242 -39.90 -9.67 17.80
CA LEU A 242 -39.03 -8.73 18.51
C LEU A 242 -37.52 -8.99 18.30
N LEU A 243 -37.10 -10.26 18.16
CA LEU A 243 -35.71 -10.64 17.85
C LEU A 243 -35.43 -10.79 16.35
N SER A 244 -36.47 -10.80 15.52
CA SER A 244 -36.36 -10.73 14.08
C SER A 244 -37.45 -9.82 13.53
N LYS A 245 -37.14 -8.53 13.34
CA LYS A 245 -37.79 -7.82 12.24
C LYS A 245 -37.18 -8.41 10.96
N PRO A 246 -37.91 -9.21 10.15
CA PRO A 246 -37.43 -9.59 8.83
C PRO A 246 -37.12 -8.29 8.08
N ILE A 247 -35.96 -8.24 7.40
CA ILE A 247 -35.70 -7.21 6.39
C ILE A 247 -36.90 -7.26 5.45
N ASN A 248 -37.71 -6.21 5.34
CA ASN A 248 -39.03 -6.25 4.70
C ASN A 248 -38.98 -6.85 3.26
N ILE A 249 -39.50 -8.08 3.10
CA ILE A 249 -39.31 -9.00 1.96
C ILE A 249 -40.31 -8.80 0.81
N LYS A 250 -41.02 -7.66 0.75
CA LYS A 250 -42.05 -7.42 -0.27
C LYS A 250 -41.71 -6.31 -1.27
N ASP A 251 -40.44 -5.93 -1.39
CA ASP A 251 -40.00 -5.04 -2.47
C ASP A 251 -39.39 -5.88 -3.63
N PRO A 252 -39.98 -5.86 -4.84
CA PRO A 252 -39.41 -6.45 -6.06
C PRO A 252 -38.01 -5.90 -6.42
N LYS A 253 -37.52 -4.87 -5.72
CA LYS A 253 -36.15 -4.34 -5.78
C LYS A 253 -35.12 -5.10 -4.94
N ALA A 254 -35.47 -6.23 -4.30
CA ALA A 254 -34.56 -7.09 -3.53
C ALA A 254 -33.45 -7.81 -4.36
N GLN A 255 -33.10 -7.28 -5.53
CA GLN A 255 -31.95 -7.66 -6.34
C GLN A 255 -30.63 -7.06 -5.81
N THR A 256 -30.61 -6.41 -4.65
CA THR A 256 -29.44 -5.64 -4.18
C THR A 256 -29.10 -6.00 -2.73
N ALA A 257 -27.87 -6.47 -2.51
CA ALA A 257 -27.10 -6.57 -1.26
C ALA A 257 -27.90 -6.50 0.05
N SER A 258 -28.01 -7.63 0.76
CA SER A 258 -28.53 -7.65 2.12
C SER A 258 -27.41 -7.39 3.13
N LYS A 259 -27.56 -6.36 3.97
CA LYS A 259 -26.65 -6.11 5.10
C LYS A 259 -27.28 -6.65 6.39
N VAL A 260 -26.61 -7.61 7.03
CA VAL A 260 -26.98 -8.08 8.36
C VAL A 260 -26.61 -6.98 9.38
N LEU A 261 -27.49 -6.72 10.34
CA LEU A 261 -27.29 -5.66 11.34
C LEU A 261 -26.10 -5.95 12.26
N ASP A 262 -25.33 -4.91 12.60
CA ASP A 262 -24.07 -5.01 13.37
C ASP A 262 -24.26 -5.51 14.83
N ASN A 263 -25.50 -5.59 15.32
CA ASN A 263 -25.81 -6.14 16.65
C ASN A 263 -26.15 -7.64 16.62
N VAL A 264 -26.24 -8.26 15.44
CA VAL A 264 -26.56 -9.68 15.30
C VAL A 264 -25.32 -10.52 15.61
N THR A 265 -25.43 -11.44 16.57
CA THR A 265 -24.34 -12.33 16.99
C THR A 265 -24.43 -13.75 16.45
N SER A 266 -25.59 -14.15 15.91
CA SER A 266 -25.81 -15.47 15.33
C SER A 266 -26.89 -15.45 14.25
N ILE A 267 -26.65 -16.15 13.15
CA ILE A 267 -27.58 -16.36 12.03
C ILE A 267 -28.18 -17.75 12.15
N LYS A 268 -29.19 -17.90 13.01
CA LYS A 268 -29.92 -19.18 13.20
C LYS A 268 -31.37 -19.15 12.70
N ARG A 269 -31.87 -17.96 12.34
CA ARG A 269 -33.29 -17.69 12.03
C ARG A 269 -33.49 -16.52 11.06
N LEU A 270 -32.51 -16.20 10.21
CA LEU A 270 -32.64 -15.04 9.30
C LEU A 270 -33.71 -15.24 8.23
N MET A 271 -34.27 -16.45 8.12
CA MET A 271 -35.26 -16.82 7.11
C MET A 271 -34.78 -16.46 5.70
N LEU A 272 -33.49 -16.70 5.41
CA LEU A 272 -32.95 -16.54 4.05
C LEU A 272 -33.50 -17.61 3.09
N ARG A 273 -34.15 -18.65 3.62
CA ARG A 273 -34.95 -19.61 2.85
C ARG A 273 -36.02 -18.90 2.03
N GLY A 274 -36.00 -19.14 0.71
CA GLY A 274 -36.87 -18.50 -0.28
C GLY A 274 -36.28 -17.28 -1.01
N TYR A 275 -35.10 -16.77 -0.63
CA TYR A 275 -34.44 -15.64 -1.29
C TYR A 275 -33.62 -16.06 -2.52
N SER A 276 -34.28 -16.75 -3.47
CA SER A 276 -33.63 -17.26 -4.68
C SER A 276 -32.98 -16.18 -5.57
N ALA A 277 -33.35 -14.91 -5.43
CA ALA A 277 -32.81 -13.78 -6.20
C ALA A 277 -31.67 -13.01 -5.49
N LEU A 278 -31.29 -13.39 -4.25
CA LEU A 278 -30.22 -12.71 -3.51
C LEU A 278 -28.88 -12.95 -4.20
N ASN A 279 -28.20 -11.87 -4.60
CA ASN A 279 -26.93 -11.92 -5.32
C ASN A 279 -25.70 -11.63 -4.45
N SER A 280 -25.84 -10.80 -3.41
CA SER A 280 -24.79 -10.49 -2.46
C SER A 280 -25.29 -10.34 -1.02
N ILE A 281 -24.42 -10.63 -0.06
CA ILE A 281 -24.71 -10.49 1.37
C ILE A 281 -23.49 -10.01 2.16
N ASP A 282 -23.70 -9.05 3.06
CA ASP A 282 -22.68 -8.55 3.98
C ASP A 282 -23.00 -9.01 5.41
N ILE A 283 -22.13 -9.86 5.95
CA ILE A 283 -22.23 -10.43 7.30
C ILE A 283 -21.27 -9.67 8.21
N PRO A 284 -21.75 -8.95 9.23
CA PRO A 284 -20.91 -8.11 10.07
C PRO A 284 -20.02 -8.94 11.00
N ALA A 285 -18.94 -8.30 11.46
CA ALA A 285 -17.94 -8.85 12.36
C ALA A 285 -18.50 -9.38 13.70
N SER A 286 -19.70 -8.95 14.09
CA SER A 286 -20.40 -9.40 15.29
C SER A 286 -20.93 -10.83 15.18
N VAL A 287 -21.15 -11.35 13.97
CA VAL A 287 -21.75 -12.67 13.74
C VAL A 287 -20.71 -13.76 13.97
N MET A 288 -21.02 -14.66 14.91
CA MET A 288 -20.13 -15.72 15.36
C MET A 288 -20.56 -17.11 14.88
N LEU A 289 -21.87 -17.30 14.70
CA LEU A 289 -22.47 -18.60 14.41
C LEU A 289 -23.46 -18.47 13.28
N ILE A 290 -23.45 -19.45 12.37
CA ILE A 290 -24.39 -19.56 11.26
C ILE A 290 -24.98 -20.97 11.22
N ASP A 291 -26.29 -21.07 11.01
CA ASP A 291 -26.95 -22.31 10.58
C ASP A 291 -26.85 -22.41 9.04
N SER A 292 -26.10 -23.40 8.55
CA SER A 292 -25.84 -23.57 7.11
C SER A 292 -27.11 -23.74 6.28
N ARG A 293 -28.20 -24.23 6.89
CA ARG A 293 -29.53 -24.44 6.26
C ARG A 293 -30.23 -23.15 5.86
N GLU A 294 -29.76 -21.99 6.35
CA GLU A 294 -30.25 -20.68 5.93
C GLU A 294 -29.89 -20.37 4.47
N PHE A 295 -28.87 -21.04 3.91
CA PHE A 295 -28.37 -20.78 2.56
C PHE A 295 -28.82 -21.82 1.51
N ASP A 296 -29.65 -22.80 1.89
CA ASP A 296 -30.06 -23.92 1.02
C ASP A 296 -30.73 -23.43 -0.29
N ASP A 297 -31.46 -22.31 -0.26
CA ASP A 297 -32.21 -21.77 -1.41
C ASP A 297 -31.51 -20.58 -2.10
N CYS A 298 -30.31 -20.20 -1.66
CA CYS A 298 -29.56 -19.03 -2.13
C CYS A 298 -28.76 -19.33 -3.41
N ASN A 299 -29.44 -19.84 -4.45
CA ASN A 299 -28.80 -20.30 -5.70
C ASN A 299 -28.25 -19.17 -6.59
N SER A 300 -28.69 -17.93 -6.40
CA SER A 300 -28.18 -16.74 -7.13
C SER A 300 -27.06 -16.01 -6.38
N LEU A 301 -26.69 -16.48 -5.18
CA LEU A 301 -25.72 -15.79 -4.34
C LEU A 301 -24.32 -15.98 -4.93
N THR A 302 -23.74 -14.88 -5.40
CA THR A 302 -22.44 -14.87 -6.09
C THR A 302 -21.41 -14.03 -5.35
N SER A 303 -21.81 -13.23 -4.36
CA SER A 303 -20.89 -12.41 -3.56
C SER A 303 -21.21 -12.47 -2.07
N MET A 304 -20.18 -12.49 -1.22
CA MET A 304 -20.35 -12.49 0.24
C MET A 304 -19.22 -11.74 0.94
N SER A 305 -19.55 -10.99 2.00
CA SER A 305 -18.59 -10.53 2.99
C SER A 305 -18.84 -11.20 4.34
N CYS A 306 -17.80 -11.75 4.97
CA CYS A 306 -17.91 -12.40 6.29
C CYS A 306 -16.54 -12.54 6.99
N THR A 307 -16.54 -12.94 8.26
CA THR A 307 -15.31 -13.34 8.98
C THR A 307 -14.85 -14.74 8.56
N LEU A 308 -13.60 -15.11 8.85
CA LEU A 308 -13.09 -16.48 8.63
C LEU A 308 -13.86 -17.52 9.46
N GLN A 309 -14.27 -17.15 10.67
CA GLN A 309 -15.09 -18.01 11.53
C GLN A 309 -16.46 -18.29 10.92
N VAL A 310 -17.07 -17.29 10.27
CA VAL A 310 -18.32 -17.51 9.53
C VAL A 310 -18.08 -18.40 8.32
N TRP A 311 -17.01 -18.12 7.57
CA TRP A 311 -16.66 -18.87 6.36
C TRP A 311 -16.49 -20.38 6.63
N SER A 312 -15.88 -20.75 7.76
CA SER A 312 -15.67 -22.17 8.12
C SER A 312 -16.99 -22.93 8.35
N GLN A 313 -18.09 -22.23 8.66
CA GLN A 313 -19.41 -22.80 8.91
C GLN A 313 -20.28 -22.92 7.64
N LEU A 314 -19.87 -22.32 6.51
CA LEU A 314 -20.66 -22.32 5.28
C LEU A 314 -20.61 -23.69 4.56
N PRO A 315 -21.71 -24.10 3.91
CA PRO A 315 -21.75 -25.35 3.16
C PRO A 315 -20.90 -25.27 1.88
N GLN A 316 -20.23 -26.37 1.52
CA GLN A 316 -19.30 -26.41 0.39
C GLN A 316 -19.96 -26.06 -0.95
N LEU A 317 -21.21 -26.45 -1.18
CA LEU A 317 -21.94 -26.09 -2.42
C LEU A 317 -22.07 -24.58 -2.57
N LEU A 318 -22.34 -23.85 -1.48
CA LEU A 318 -22.39 -22.39 -1.47
C LEU A 318 -21.01 -21.80 -1.77
N LYS A 319 -19.95 -22.32 -1.14
CA LYS A 319 -18.57 -21.87 -1.39
C LYS A 319 -18.18 -21.98 -2.87
N ARG A 320 -18.56 -23.09 -3.53
CA ARG A 320 -18.24 -23.37 -4.93
C ARG A 320 -18.92 -22.45 -5.95
N GLN A 321 -20.07 -21.85 -5.62
CA GLN A 321 -20.80 -20.93 -6.50
C GLN A 321 -20.42 -19.45 -6.32
N LEU A 322 -19.82 -19.08 -5.18
CA LEU A 322 -19.41 -17.70 -4.92
C LEU A 322 -18.32 -17.27 -5.92
N LYS A 323 -18.55 -16.12 -6.55
CA LYS A 323 -17.64 -15.45 -7.48
C LYS A 323 -16.75 -14.41 -6.79
N SER A 324 -17.23 -13.81 -5.71
CA SER A 324 -16.50 -12.77 -4.98
C SER A 324 -16.64 -12.92 -3.47
N ILE A 325 -15.53 -12.85 -2.73
CA ILE A 325 -15.53 -12.96 -1.27
C ILE A 325 -14.72 -11.83 -0.65
N THR A 326 -15.26 -11.19 0.38
CA THR A 326 -14.53 -10.22 1.21
C THR A 326 -14.42 -10.75 2.64
N ILE A 327 -13.22 -11.19 3.02
CA ILE A 327 -12.93 -11.61 4.38
C ILE A 327 -12.69 -10.37 5.24
N ILE A 328 -13.61 -10.09 6.16
CA ILE A 328 -13.49 -8.97 7.10
C ILE A 328 -12.80 -9.39 8.38
N ALA A 329 -12.17 -8.41 9.03
CA ALA A 329 -11.72 -8.54 10.42
C ALA A 329 -12.95 -8.66 11.33
N GLY A 330 -12.99 -9.65 12.20
CA GLY A 330 -13.99 -9.74 13.24
C GLY A 330 -13.63 -8.97 14.51
N SER A 331 -14.49 -9.15 15.51
CA SER A 331 -14.53 -8.36 16.74
C SER A 331 -13.33 -8.64 17.67
N VAL A 332 -13.12 -7.78 18.68
CA VAL A 332 -12.02 -7.92 19.65
C VAL A 332 -12.06 -9.26 20.42
N GLN A 333 -13.21 -9.95 20.43
CA GLN A 333 -13.42 -11.20 21.18
C GLN A 333 -13.07 -12.49 20.41
N THR A 334 -12.63 -12.42 19.13
CA THR A 334 -12.30 -13.58 18.27
C THR A 334 -10.84 -13.69 17.76
N PRO A 335 -9.82 -13.40 18.57
CA PRO A 335 -8.50 -13.08 18.04
C PRO A 335 -7.77 -14.23 17.33
N GLU A 336 -7.91 -15.50 17.75
CA GLU A 336 -7.05 -16.58 17.22
C GLU A 336 -7.49 -17.11 15.84
N ILE A 337 -8.79 -17.35 15.64
CA ILE A 337 -9.33 -17.98 14.41
C ILE A 337 -9.21 -17.08 13.17
N GLU A 338 -9.14 -15.76 13.37
CA GLU A 338 -9.16 -14.80 12.25
C GLU A 338 -7.80 -14.42 11.70
N SER A 339 -6.73 -14.89 12.36
CA SER A 339 -5.37 -14.61 11.93
C SER A 339 -4.85 -15.64 10.91
N ILE A 340 -5.51 -16.78 10.76
CA ILE A 340 -5.05 -17.90 9.94
C ILE A 340 -6.12 -18.28 8.93
N VAL A 341 -5.80 -18.21 7.64
CA VAL A 341 -6.58 -18.96 6.64
C VAL A 341 -6.13 -20.41 6.75
N ASP A 342 -6.94 -21.29 7.32
CA ASP A 342 -6.54 -22.67 7.55
C ASP A 342 -6.42 -23.48 6.25
N THR A 343 -5.96 -24.71 6.39
CA THR A 343 -5.86 -25.71 5.33
C THR A 343 -7.22 -25.89 4.64
N ASP A 344 -7.21 -25.92 3.30
CA ASP A 344 -8.39 -26.15 2.46
C ASP A 344 -9.55 -25.14 2.60
N TYR A 345 -9.37 -23.98 3.24
CA TYR A 345 -10.49 -23.06 3.50
C TYR A 345 -11.24 -22.62 2.25
N PHE A 346 -10.54 -22.25 1.18
CA PHE A 346 -11.10 -21.87 -0.12
C PHE A 346 -10.78 -22.90 -1.20
N SER A 347 -10.43 -24.14 -0.83
CA SER A 347 -10.18 -25.19 -1.83
C SER A 347 -11.45 -25.48 -2.64
N ASP A 348 -11.25 -25.85 -3.91
CA ASP A 348 -12.33 -26.18 -4.85
C ASP A 348 -13.39 -25.07 -5.07
N CYS A 349 -13.10 -23.82 -4.69
CA CYS A 349 -13.92 -22.65 -5.02
C CYS A 349 -13.78 -22.30 -6.51
N VAL A 350 -14.30 -23.19 -7.37
CA VAL A 350 -14.10 -23.19 -8.84
C VAL A 350 -14.63 -21.94 -9.54
N SER A 351 -15.65 -21.29 -8.97
CA SER A 351 -16.27 -20.07 -9.52
C SER A 351 -15.67 -18.78 -8.97
N LEU A 352 -14.74 -18.85 -8.01
CA LEU A 352 -14.18 -17.69 -7.34
C LEU A 352 -13.30 -16.87 -8.29
N GLU A 353 -13.79 -15.69 -8.68
CA GLU A 353 -13.10 -14.74 -9.57
C GLU A 353 -12.28 -13.72 -8.78
N SER A 354 -12.70 -13.37 -7.55
CA SER A 354 -12.02 -12.37 -6.71
C SER A 354 -12.14 -12.67 -5.21
N ILE A 355 -11.08 -12.36 -4.45
CA ILE A 355 -11.11 -12.39 -2.99
C ILE A 355 -10.34 -11.20 -2.40
N GLN A 356 -10.91 -10.58 -1.36
CA GLN A 356 -10.22 -9.64 -0.49
C GLN A 356 -9.91 -10.32 0.85
N ILE A 357 -8.63 -10.34 1.22
CA ILE A 357 -8.15 -10.94 2.47
C ILE A 357 -7.95 -9.82 3.50
N SER A 358 -8.48 -10.02 4.71
CA SER A 358 -8.33 -9.08 5.83
C SER A 358 -6.85 -8.83 6.17
N ALA A 359 -6.52 -7.57 6.49
CA ALA A 359 -5.19 -7.18 6.98
C ALA A 359 -4.84 -7.75 8.38
N LYS A 360 -5.75 -8.49 9.02
CA LYS A 360 -5.46 -9.26 10.24
C LYS A 360 -4.88 -10.66 9.96
N VAL A 361 -4.98 -11.16 8.73
CA VAL A 361 -4.48 -12.50 8.39
C VAL A 361 -2.95 -12.50 8.38
N THR A 362 -2.34 -13.39 9.16
CA THR A 362 -0.89 -13.54 9.31
C THR A 362 -0.34 -14.79 8.62
N SER A 363 -1.18 -15.77 8.31
CA SER A 363 -0.76 -16.98 7.60
C SER A 363 -1.85 -17.57 6.70
N ILE A 364 -1.42 -18.24 5.63
CA ILE A 364 -2.28 -18.98 4.71
C ILE A 364 -1.82 -20.44 4.70
N GLY A 365 -2.72 -21.36 5.03
CA GLY A 365 -2.48 -22.78 5.18
C GLY A 365 -2.24 -23.52 3.87
N ALA A 366 -1.91 -24.80 3.97
CA ALA A 366 -1.71 -25.65 2.81
C ALA A 366 -3.02 -25.79 2.01
N TYR A 367 -2.92 -25.86 0.68
CA TYR A 367 -4.07 -26.03 -0.23
C TYR A 367 -5.21 -25.00 -0.09
N ALA A 368 -5.01 -23.90 0.65
CA ALA A 368 -6.05 -22.94 1.00
C ALA A 368 -6.83 -22.38 -0.20
N PHE A 369 -6.19 -22.19 -1.35
CA PHE A 369 -6.77 -21.75 -2.63
C PHE A 369 -6.49 -22.76 -3.76
N SER A 370 -6.35 -24.03 -3.42
CA SER A 370 -6.17 -25.10 -4.42
C SER A 370 -7.43 -25.25 -5.28
N SER A 371 -7.24 -25.55 -6.57
CA SER A 371 -8.34 -25.80 -7.51
C SER A 371 -9.31 -24.62 -7.74
N CYS A 372 -8.95 -23.39 -7.36
CA CYS A 372 -9.70 -22.19 -7.72
C CYS A 372 -9.50 -21.84 -9.20
N SER A 373 -10.26 -22.47 -10.09
CA SER A 373 -10.08 -22.38 -11.55
C SER A 373 -10.48 -21.04 -12.19
N ALA A 374 -11.30 -20.23 -11.53
CA ALA A 374 -11.70 -18.90 -12.00
C ALA A 374 -10.82 -17.77 -11.45
N LEU A 375 -9.99 -18.03 -10.43
CA LEU A 375 -9.23 -16.99 -9.73
C LEU A 375 -8.00 -16.62 -10.55
N THR A 376 -8.02 -15.43 -11.16
CA THR A 376 -6.92 -14.96 -12.03
C THR A 376 -5.95 -14.02 -11.33
N SER A 377 -6.38 -13.38 -10.25
CA SER A 377 -5.58 -12.43 -9.47
C SER A 377 -5.85 -12.57 -7.97
N ILE A 378 -4.82 -12.38 -7.14
CA ILE A 378 -4.98 -12.36 -5.68
C ILE A 378 -4.08 -11.31 -5.03
N ASN A 379 -4.62 -10.63 -4.01
CA ASN A 379 -3.88 -9.66 -3.21
C ASN A 379 -3.64 -10.24 -1.81
N ILE A 380 -2.38 -10.52 -1.50
CA ILE A 380 -1.93 -10.99 -0.19
C ILE A 380 -1.54 -9.76 0.65
N PRO A 381 -2.18 -9.54 1.81
CA PRO A 381 -1.89 -8.38 2.64
C PRO A 381 -0.50 -8.48 3.27
N ASN A 382 0.08 -7.33 3.62
CA ASN A 382 1.43 -7.26 4.19
C ASN A 382 1.58 -7.87 5.60
N SER A 383 0.46 -8.21 6.24
CA SER A 383 0.40 -8.93 7.50
C SER A 383 0.75 -10.41 7.37
N VAL A 384 0.65 -10.99 6.16
CA VAL A 384 0.91 -12.42 5.93
C VAL A 384 2.42 -12.68 5.90
N THR A 385 2.86 -13.61 6.75
CA THR A 385 4.27 -13.98 6.93
C THR A 385 4.57 -15.43 6.55
N SER A 386 3.55 -16.29 6.43
CA SER A 386 3.70 -17.72 6.13
C SER A 386 2.66 -18.22 5.12
N ILE A 387 3.12 -19.00 4.13
CA ILE A 387 2.30 -19.68 3.12
C ILE A 387 2.57 -21.20 3.16
N GLY A 388 1.51 -21.98 3.34
CA GLY A 388 1.55 -23.44 3.33
C GLY A 388 1.77 -24.03 1.93
N SER A 389 2.22 -25.29 1.89
CA SER A 389 2.46 -26.00 0.63
C SER A 389 1.20 -26.04 -0.24
N TYR A 390 1.38 -25.81 -1.54
CA TYR A 390 0.29 -25.85 -2.53
C TYR A 390 -0.89 -24.89 -2.25
N ALA A 391 -0.71 -23.88 -1.39
CA ALA A 391 -1.75 -22.91 -1.06
C ALA A 391 -2.41 -22.30 -2.30
N PHE A 392 -1.65 -22.02 -3.36
CA PHE A 392 -2.14 -21.48 -4.63
C PHE A 392 -1.97 -22.45 -5.79
N TYR A 393 -2.28 -23.73 -5.59
CA TYR A 393 -2.23 -24.74 -6.65
C TYR A 393 -3.41 -24.58 -7.63
N SER A 394 -3.29 -23.62 -8.54
CA SER A 394 -4.24 -23.37 -9.63
C SER A 394 -3.51 -22.88 -10.90
N LYS A 395 -4.01 -23.29 -12.07
CA LYS A 395 -3.47 -22.89 -13.38
C LYS A 395 -3.98 -21.53 -13.87
N SER A 396 -5.00 -20.96 -13.22
CA SER A 396 -5.64 -19.71 -13.63
C SER A 396 -4.94 -18.46 -13.10
N LEU A 397 -4.20 -18.59 -11.99
CA LEU A 397 -3.61 -17.44 -11.31
C LEU A 397 -2.48 -16.85 -12.15
N THR A 398 -2.70 -15.65 -12.69
CA THR A 398 -1.75 -14.95 -13.56
C THR A 398 -1.26 -13.64 -12.93
N SER A 399 -1.90 -13.16 -11.86
CA SER A 399 -1.48 -11.93 -11.18
C SER A 399 -1.46 -12.12 -9.66
N MET A 400 -0.48 -11.52 -8.99
CA MET A 400 -0.38 -11.59 -7.53
C MET A 400 0.23 -10.30 -6.96
N SER A 401 -0.33 -9.84 -5.84
CA SER A 401 0.32 -8.84 -4.98
C SER A 401 0.74 -9.49 -3.67
N CYS A 402 2.01 -9.35 -3.26
CA CYS A 402 2.51 -9.92 -2.01
C CYS A 402 3.80 -9.23 -1.52
N THR A 403 4.27 -9.54 -0.31
CA THR A 403 5.59 -9.11 0.18
C THR A 403 6.71 -9.96 -0.42
N LEU A 404 7.97 -9.52 -0.31
CA LEU A 404 9.15 -10.33 -0.68
C LEU A 404 9.24 -11.62 0.15
N GLN A 405 8.95 -11.54 1.45
CA GLN A 405 8.90 -12.70 2.34
C GLN A 405 7.87 -13.75 1.88
N VAL A 406 6.69 -13.32 1.41
CA VAL A 406 5.70 -14.26 0.84
C VAL A 406 6.20 -14.81 -0.49
N TRP A 407 6.80 -13.96 -1.34
CA TRP A 407 7.35 -14.37 -2.63
C TRP A 407 8.38 -15.49 -2.50
N SER A 408 9.30 -15.42 -1.53
CA SER A 408 10.35 -16.43 -1.34
C SER A 408 9.79 -17.83 -1.00
N GLN A 409 8.58 -17.90 -0.44
CA GLN A 409 7.91 -19.15 -0.07
C GLN A 409 7.11 -19.78 -1.23
N LEU A 410 6.85 -19.05 -2.33
CA LEU A 410 6.05 -19.56 -3.44
C LEU A 410 6.82 -20.62 -4.26
N PRO A 411 6.15 -21.69 -4.71
CA PRO A 411 6.78 -22.70 -5.55
C PRO A 411 7.16 -22.14 -6.93
N THR A 412 8.25 -22.65 -7.51
CA THR A 412 8.78 -22.20 -8.80
C THR A 412 7.76 -22.34 -9.94
N SER A 413 6.92 -23.36 -9.93
CA SER A 413 5.85 -23.56 -10.92
C SER A 413 4.86 -22.39 -10.95
N LEU A 414 4.48 -21.87 -9.78
CA LEU A 414 3.58 -20.72 -9.68
C LEU A 414 4.29 -19.43 -10.12
N LYS A 415 5.52 -19.18 -9.64
CA LYS A 415 6.32 -18.02 -10.05
C LYS A 415 6.43 -17.91 -11.58
N ARG A 416 6.64 -19.04 -12.27
CA ARG A 416 6.72 -19.12 -13.74
C ARG A 416 5.40 -18.88 -14.49
N GLN A 417 4.26 -19.04 -13.82
CA GLN A 417 2.93 -18.83 -14.40
C GLN A 417 2.48 -17.37 -14.32
N LEU A 418 2.93 -16.64 -13.29
CA LEU A 418 2.55 -15.26 -13.06
C LEU A 418 3.05 -14.33 -14.17
N LYS A 419 2.17 -13.43 -14.59
CA LYS A 419 2.36 -12.41 -15.61
C LYS A 419 2.53 -11.01 -15.03
N ASN A 420 1.76 -10.70 -13.99
CA ASN A 420 1.80 -9.40 -13.34
C ASN A 420 2.05 -9.58 -11.85
N ILE A 421 3.10 -8.95 -11.34
CA ILE A 421 3.48 -9.06 -9.93
C ILE A 421 3.55 -7.68 -9.32
N THR A 422 2.95 -7.51 -8.15
CA THR A 422 3.15 -6.32 -7.31
C THR A 422 3.80 -6.73 -6.00
N ILE A 423 5.02 -6.26 -5.77
CA ILE A 423 5.72 -6.43 -4.50
C ILE A 423 5.39 -5.24 -3.60
N ILE A 424 4.70 -5.53 -2.51
CA ILE A 424 4.32 -4.55 -1.48
C ILE A 424 5.34 -4.51 -0.34
N ALA A 425 5.44 -3.36 0.33
CA ALA A 425 6.25 -3.24 1.53
C ALA A 425 5.71 -4.16 2.65
N GLY A 426 6.63 -4.72 3.44
CA GLY A 426 6.30 -5.47 4.65
C GLY A 426 5.61 -4.59 5.71
N SER A 427 5.19 -5.22 6.81
CA SER A 427 4.61 -4.50 7.95
C SER A 427 5.63 -3.52 8.57
N ALA A 428 5.16 -2.51 9.30
CA ALA A 428 6.03 -1.48 9.91
C ALA A 428 7.09 -2.03 10.89
N GLN A 429 6.99 -3.31 11.29
CA GLN A 429 7.97 -3.99 12.15
C GLN A 429 9.15 -4.64 11.40
N THR A 430 9.11 -4.69 10.07
CA THR A 430 10.26 -5.08 9.23
C THR A 430 10.74 -3.82 8.48
N PRO A 431 11.54 -2.94 9.11
CA PRO A 431 12.05 -1.72 8.48
C PRO A 431 13.25 -2.00 7.56
N GLU A 432 13.67 -3.25 7.38
CA GLU A 432 14.87 -3.55 6.62
C GLU A 432 14.64 -3.38 5.13
N ILE A 433 15.56 -2.61 4.55
CA ILE A 433 15.78 -2.53 3.13
C ILE A 433 16.26 -3.91 2.68
N GLU A 434 15.39 -4.68 2.02
CA GLU A 434 15.75 -6.01 1.54
C GLU A 434 16.32 -5.90 0.11
N PRO A 435 17.55 -6.39 -0.14
CA PRO A 435 18.04 -6.56 -1.49
C PRO A 435 17.25 -7.68 -2.18
N ILE A 436 17.04 -7.59 -3.50
CA ILE A 436 16.58 -8.75 -4.27
C ILE A 436 17.76 -9.71 -4.38
N ASP A 437 17.91 -10.63 -3.44
CA ASP A 437 18.98 -11.62 -3.41
C ASP A 437 18.59 -12.96 -4.07
N ASP A 438 19.41 -13.99 -3.90
CA ASP A 438 19.15 -15.32 -4.48
C ASP A 438 17.85 -15.97 -3.97
N HIS A 439 17.34 -15.59 -2.79
CA HIS A 439 16.09 -16.10 -2.23
C HIS A 439 14.85 -15.31 -2.73
N HIS A 440 15.06 -14.05 -3.12
CA HIS A 440 14.00 -13.13 -3.52
C HIS A 440 13.95 -12.84 -5.02
N ASN A 441 14.82 -13.47 -5.83
CA ASN A 441 14.86 -13.24 -7.27
C ASN A 441 13.59 -13.73 -8.01
N PHE A 442 13.39 -13.15 -9.18
CA PHE A 442 12.35 -13.42 -10.17
C PHE A 442 12.92 -14.24 -11.34
N SER A 443 14.08 -14.85 -11.16
CA SER A 443 14.78 -15.61 -12.19
C SER A 443 13.88 -16.71 -12.75
N GLY A 444 13.84 -16.82 -14.08
CA GLY A 444 13.06 -17.80 -14.81
C GLY A 444 11.55 -17.55 -14.82
N CYS A 445 11.05 -16.40 -14.35
CA CYS A 445 9.64 -16.02 -14.48
C CYS A 445 9.31 -15.72 -15.96
N VAL A 446 9.24 -16.78 -16.79
CA VAL A 446 9.16 -16.71 -18.25
C VAL A 446 7.89 -16.06 -18.78
N ASN A 447 6.82 -16.02 -17.99
CA ASN A 447 5.57 -15.35 -18.36
C ASN A 447 5.42 -13.95 -17.78
N LEU A 448 6.38 -13.47 -16.98
CA LEU A 448 6.33 -12.15 -16.37
C LEU A 448 6.32 -11.08 -17.48
N GLU A 449 5.22 -10.34 -17.58
CA GLU A 449 5.01 -9.24 -18.53
C GLU A 449 5.28 -7.90 -17.84
N SER A 450 4.89 -7.76 -16.58
CA SER A 450 5.11 -6.55 -15.77
C SER A 450 5.36 -6.86 -14.29
N ILE A 451 6.20 -6.04 -13.66
CA ILE A 451 6.43 -6.06 -12.21
C ILE A 451 6.46 -4.64 -11.66
N GLN A 452 5.82 -4.44 -10.51
CA GLN A 452 5.88 -3.21 -9.71
C GLN A 452 6.50 -3.52 -8.36
N ILE A 453 7.54 -2.79 -7.98
CA ILE A 453 8.20 -2.93 -6.68
C ILE A 453 7.99 -1.63 -5.90
N SER A 454 7.09 -1.69 -4.93
CA SER A 454 6.80 -0.55 -4.02
C SER A 454 7.60 -0.63 -2.71
N ALA A 455 8.35 -1.72 -2.51
CA ALA A 455 9.26 -1.89 -1.39
C ALA A 455 10.53 -1.04 -1.56
N LYS A 456 11.10 -0.59 -0.43
CA LYS A 456 12.42 0.07 -0.41
C LYS A 456 13.50 -0.99 -0.64
N VAL A 457 13.96 -1.13 -1.89
CA VAL A 457 15.03 -2.05 -2.29
C VAL A 457 16.32 -1.25 -2.56
N THR A 458 17.48 -1.70 -2.07
CA THR A 458 18.79 -1.06 -2.32
C THR A 458 19.56 -1.64 -3.48
N SER A 459 19.28 -2.86 -3.90
CA SER A 459 19.96 -3.49 -5.03
C SER A 459 19.06 -4.46 -5.78
N ASN A 460 19.24 -4.49 -7.09
CA ASN A 460 18.81 -5.64 -7.88
C ASN A 460 19.96 -6.65 -7.81
N GLY A 461 19.84 -7.72 -7.03
CA GLY A 461 20.92 -8.67 -6.88
C GLY A 461 21.22 -9.45 -8.15
N ALA A 462 22.20 -10.36 -8.05
CA ALA A 462 22.61 -11.18 -9.18
C ALA A 462 21.40 -11.98 -9.72
N TYR A 463 21.25 -11.98 -11.04
CA TYR A 463 20.20 -12.72 -11.75
C TYR A 463 18.76 -12.40 -11.34
N ALA A 464 18.51 -11.23 -10.73
CA ALA A 464 17.21 -10.82 -10.19
C ALA A 464 16.01 -11.07 -11.12
N PHE A 465 16.15 -10.82 -12.41
CA PHE A 465 15.13 -11.00 -13.47
C PHE A 465 15.66 -11.83 -14.63
N ARG A 466 16.66 -12.70 -14.39
CA ARG A 466 17.24 -13.51 -15.45
C ARG A 466 16.15 -14.37 -16.13
N ASP A 467 16.19 -14.47 -17.45
CA ASP A 467 15.29 -15.27 -18.28
C ASP A 467 13.79 -14.92 -18.12
N CYS A 468 13.48 -13.69 -17.68
CA CYS A 468 12.13 -13.10 -17.74
C CYS A 468 11.79 -12.67 -19.19
N SER A 469 11.72 -13.64 -20.10
CA SER A 469 11.67 -13.40 -21.56
C SER A 469 10.49 -12.57 -22.07
N LYS A 470 9.40 -12.42 -21.30
CA LYS A 470 8.24 -11.61 -21.65
C LYS A 470 8.19 -10.25 -20.95
N LEU A 471 9.19 -9.91 -20.13
CA LEU A 471 9.19 -8.66 -19.37
C LEU A 471 9.40 -7.49 -20.33
N ILE A 472 8.37 -6.65 -20.49
CA ILE A 472 8.37 -5.56 -21.49
C ILE A 472 9.05 -4.30 -20.93
N SER A 473 8.80 -4.02 -19.65
CA SER A 473 9.28 -2.84 -18.93
C SER A 473 9.32 -3.11 -17.43
N ILE A 474 10.23 -2.44 -16.74
CA ILE A 474 10.34 -2.44 -15.29
C ILE A 474 10.70 -1.04 -14.80
N ILE A 475 10.07 -0.61 -13.71
CA ILE A 475 10.46 0.60 -12.99
C ILE A 475 11.36 0.17 -11.83
N ILE A 476 12.63 0.57 -11.87
CA ILE A 476 13.57 0.30 -10.78
C ILE A 476 13.39 1.40 -9.72
N PRO A 477 13.20 1.06 -8.43
CA PRO A 477 13.06 2.04 -7.37
C PRO A 477 14.25 3.01 -7.27
N ALA A 478 13.98 4.28 -6.98
CA ALA A 478 15.00 5.33 -6.88
C ALA A 478 16.03 5.11 -5.75
N SER A 479 15.79 4.17 -4.84
CA SER A 479 16.72 3.78 -3.77
C SER A 479 17.78 2.77 -4.21
N VAL A 480 17.68 2.21 -5.42
CA VAL A 480 18.61 1.19 -5.91
C VAL A 480 19.97 1.82 -6.23
N MET A 481 21.03 1.26 -5.65
CA MET A 481 22.41 1.72 -5.77
C MET A 481 23.23 0.89 -6.78
N SER A 482 22.81 -0.32 -7.10
CA SER A 482 23.51 -1.20 -8.03
C SER A 482 22.57 -2.14 -8.80
N ILE A 483 22.96 -2.45 -10.04
CA ILE A 483 22.37 -3.49 -10.88
C ILE A 483 23.31 -4.69 -10.88
N GLY A 484 22.84 -5.81 -10.36
CA GLY A 484 23.64 -7.03 -10.15
C GLY A 484 24.05 -7.73 -11.45
N TRP A 485 24.98 -8.67 -11.28
CA TRP A 485 25.47 -9.51 -12.37
C TRP A 485 24.31 -10.29 -13.02
N GLY A 486 24.18 -10.20 -14.34
CA GLY A 486 23.12 -10.92 -15.07
C GLY A 486 21.69 -10.53 -14.69
N ALA A 487 21.47 -9.40 -14.00
CA ALA A 487 20.17 -9.05 -13.40
C ALA A 487 19.00 -9.10 -14.38
N PHE A 488 19.17 -8.66 -15.63
CA PHE A 488 18.15 -8.72 -16.69
C PHE A 488 18.58 -9.59 -17.88
N SER A 489 19.54 -10.51 -17.66
CA SER A 489 20.01 -11.38 -18.74
C SER A 489 18.86 -12.21 -19.30
N GLY A 490 18.64 -12.24 -20.61
CA GLY A 490 17.58 -13.01 -21.26
C GLY A 490 16.19 -12.37 -21.20
N CYS A 491 16.07 -11.11 -20.76
CA CYS A 491 14.84 -10.32 -20.87
C CYS A 491 14.61 -9.86 -22.31
N SER A 492 14.36 -10.81 -23.22
CA SER A 492 14.37 -10.58 -24.67
C SER A 492 13.25 -9.66 -25.18
N ALA A 493 12.16 -9.50 -24.42
CA ALA A 493 11.07 -8.56 -24.71
C ALA A 493 11.27 -7.16 -24.09
N LEU A 494 12.31 -6.93 -23.29
CA LEU A 494 12.55 -5.66 -22.60
C LEU A 494 12.90 -4.58 -23.63
N THR A 495 12.00 -3.63 -23.84
CA THR A 495 12.15 -2.58 -24.88
C THR A 495 12.86 -1.34 -24.36
N SER A 496 12.64 -1.00 -23.09
CA SER A 496 13.23 0.15 -22.41
C SER A 496 13.38 -0.13 -20.92
N ILE A 497 14.37 0.49 -20.30
CA ILE A 497 14.56 0.47 -18.86
C ILE A 497 15.12 1.81 -18.40
N GLU A 498 14.51 2.38 -17.35
CA GLU A 498 15.02 3.57 -16.69
C GLU A 498 15.93 3.14 -15.53
N ILE A 499 17.22 3.44 -15.63
CA ILE A 499 18.18 3.19 -14.55
C ILE A 499 18.19 4.42 -13.63
N PRO A 500 17.90 4.28 -12.32
CA PRO A 500 17.92 5.39 -11.38
C PRO A 500 19.28 6.08 -11.31
N LYS A 501 19.26 7.41 -11.10
CA LYS A 501 20.48 8.23 -10.99
C LYS A 501 21.38 7.85 -9.81
N SER A 502 20.83 7.16 -8.81
CA SER A 502 21.54 6.61 -7.64
C SER A 502 22.44 5.43 -7.96
N VAL A 503 22.26 4.78 -9.12
CA VAL A 503 23.05 3.60 -9.50
C VAL A 503 24.49 3.99 -9.81
N THR A 504 25.43 3.33 -9.13
CA THR A 504 26.88 3.54 -9.29
C THR A 504 27.61 2.36 -9.92
N SER A 505 26.93 1.22 -10.09
CA SER A 505 27.50 -0.02 -10.59
C SER A 505 26.49 -0.83 -11.42
N ILE A 506 26.93 -1.32 -12.57
CA ILE A 506 26.20 -2.26 -13.43
C ILE A 506 27.07 -3.50 -13.63
N GLY A 507 26.60 -4.64 -13.15
CA GLY A 507 27.32 -5.91 -13.24
C GLY A 507 27.51 -6.40 -14.67
N GLY A 508 28.49 -7.29 -14.85
CA GLY A 508 28.64 -8.04 -16.10
C GLY A 508 27.36 -8.80 -16.43
N TYR A 509 27.11 -9.02 -17.72
CA TYR A 509 25.94 -9.73 -18.24
C TYR A 509 24.57 -9.09 -17.90
N ALA A 510 24.54 -7.92 -17.23
CA ALA A 510 23.31 -7.37 -16.65
C ALA A 510 22.16 -7.21 -17.66
N PHE A 511 22.44 -6.89 -18.92
CA PHE A 511 21.46 -6.76 -19.99
C PHE A 511 21.76 -7.69 -21.18
N ARG A 512 22.48 -8.80 -20.94
CA ARG A 512 22.80 -9.76 -22.01
C ARG A 512 21.51 -10.35 -22.60
N ASP A 513 21.45 -10.50 -23.92
CA ASP A 513 20.31 -11.06 -24.65
C ASP A 513 18.99 -10.27 -24.45
N CYS A 514 19.06 -8.99 -24.04
CA CYS A 514 17.93 -8.05 -24.10
C CYS A 514 17.68 -7.60 -25.54
N SER A 515 17.29 -8.53 -26.42
CA SER A 515 17.26 -8.34 -27.88
C SER A 515 16.30 -7.26 -28.37
N ALA A 516 15.26 -6.91 -27.61
CA ALA A 516 14.32 -5.85 -27.95
C ALA A 516 14.72 -4.45 -27.43
N LEU A 517 15.79 -4.34 -26.64
CA LEU A 517 16.19 -3.07 -26.00
C LEU A 517 16.72 -2.10 -27.05
N THR A 518 15.99 -1.02 -27.32
CA THR A 518 16.33 -0.06 -28.39
C THR A 518 17.27 1.05 -27.93
N SER A 519 17.19 1.43 -26.66
CA SER A 519 17.97 2.50 -26.04
C SER A 519 18.11 2.26 -24.53
N ILE A 520 19.22 2.70 -23.96
CA ILE A 520 19.44 2.72 -22.52
C ILE A 520 20.25 3.95 -22.12
N GLU A 521 19.86 4.59 -21.02
CA GLU A 521 20.61 5.68 -20.41
C GLU A 521 21.47 5.13 -19.28
N ILE A 522 22.78 5.32 -19.37
CA ILE A 522 23.74 4.96 -18.31
C ILE A 522 23.88 6.17 -17.37
N PRO A 523 23.56 6.04 -16.06
CA PRO A 523 23.72 7.13 -15.10
C PRO A 523 25.17 7.60 -14.94
N ASN A 524 25.35 8.90 -14.67
CA ASN A 524 26.67 9.51 -14.41
C ASN A 524 27.38 8.96 -13.15
N GLY A 525 26.71 8.18 -12.31
CA GLY A 525 27.32 7.49 -11.18
C GLY A 525 28.10 6.23 -11.57
N VAL A 526 27.84 5.67 -12.76
CA VAL A 526 28.42 4.40 -13.20
C VAL A 526 29.88 4.58 -13.63
N THR A 527 30.78 3.81 -13.03
CA THR A 527 32.22 3.90 -13.27
C THR A 527 32.78 2.83 -14.20
N SER A 528 32.05 1.75 -14.43
CA SER A 528 32.45 0.63 -15.29
C SER A 528 31.26 0.04 -16.05
N ILE A 529 31.54 -0.46 -17.27
CA ILE A 529 30.64 -1.32 -18.04
C ILE A 529 31.26 -2.72 -18.06
N GLY A 530 30.62 -3.66 -17.35
CA GLY A 530 31.14 -5.01 -17.14
C GLY A 530 31.15 -5.92 -18.37
N THR A 531 31.77 -7.08 -18.21
CA THR A 531 31.90 -8.12 -19.24
C THR A 531 30.52 -8.49 -19.78
N CYS A 532 30.36 -8.50 -21.10
CA CYS A 532 29.10 -8.86 -21.78
C CYS A 532 27.84 -8.07 -21.34
N THR A 533 27.96 -6.90 -20.69
CA THR A 533 26.80 -6.19 -20.11
C THR A 533 25.66 -5.95 -21.11
N PHE A 534 25.95 -5.57 -22.35
CA PHE A 534 24.96 -5.37 -23.43
C PHE A 534 25.12 -6.40 -24.56
N SER A 535 25.75 -7.54 -24.30
CA SER A 535 25.97 -8.56 -25.34
C SER A 535 24.64 -9.05 -25.91
N SER A 536 24.53 -9.15 -27.24
CA SER A 536 23.31 -9.52 -27.97
C SER A 536 22.11 -8.58 -27.79
N CYS A 537 22.31 -7.32 -27.38
CA CYS A 537 21.29 -6.26 -27.48
C CYS A 537 21.12 -5.84 -28.96
N SER A 538 20.56 -6.72 -29.78
CA SER A 538 20.57 -6.60 -31.24
C SER A 538 19.71 -5.46 -31.77
N ALA A 539 18.71 -4.98 -31.02
CA ALA A 539 17.91 -3.80 -31.36
C ALA A 539 18.48 -2.47 -30.86
N LEU A 540 19.56 -2.46 -30.07
CA LEU A 540 20.11 -1.24 -29.49
C LEU A 540 20.69 -0.36 -30.61
N THR A 541 20.06 0.78 -30.89
CA THR A 541 20.47 1.65 -32.02
C THR A 541 21.46 2.73 -31.62
N SER A 542 21.36 3.19 -30.37
CA SER A 542 22.17 4.28 -29.84
C SER A 542 22.45 4.11 -28.35
N ILE A 543 23.62 4.57 -27.91
CA ILE A 543 23.96 4.62 -26.48
C ILE A 543 24.76 5.88 -26.13
N ASN A 544 24.49 6.43 -24.93
CA ASN A 544 25.30 7.48 -24.32
C ASN A 544 26.16 6.88 -23.21
N ILE A 545 27.48 7.01 -23.31
CA ILE A 545 28.41 6.54 -22.28
C ILE A 545 28.96 7.77 -21.53
N PRO A 546 28.63 7.92 -20.24
CA PRO A 546 29.01 9.11 -19.48
C PRO A 546 30.52 9.17 -19.21
N ASN A 547 31.00 10.37 -18.88
CA ASN A 547 32.42 10.62 -18.61
C ASN A 547 32.95 9.87 -17.37
N SER A 548 32.06 9.44 -16.47
CA SER A 548 32.37 8.67 -15.27
C SER A 548 32.87 7.26 -15.59
N VAL A 549 32.60 6.73 -16.79
CA VAL A 549 33.02 5.39 -17.20
C VAL A 549 34.53 5.35 -17.45
N THR A 550 35.22 4.64 -16.57
CA THR A 550 36.68 4.46 -16.60
C THR A 550 37.13 3.12 -17.17
N SER A 551 36.23 2.12 -17.20
CA SER A 551 36.50 0.81 -17.80
C SER A 551 35.30 0.28 -18.60
N ILE A 552 35.60 -0.33 -19.75
CA ILE A 552 34.66 -1.07 -20.58
C ILE A 552 35.29 -2.44 -20.80
N GLU A 553 34.66 -3.48 -20.27
CA GLU A 553 35.22 -4.82 -20.27
C GLU A 553 34.93 -5.59 -21.58
N MET A 554 35.50 -6.80 -21.67
CA MET A 554 35.43 -7.66 -22.84
C MET A 554 33.98 -7.93 -23.26
N ASP A 555 33.73 -7.85 -24.57
CA ASP A 555 32.44 -8.18 -25.19
C ASP A 555 31.22 -7.41 -24.65
N ALA A 556 31.43 -6.29 -23.96
CA ALA A 556 30.36 -5.47 -23.40
C ALA A 556 29.27 -5.11 -24.42
N PHE A 557 29.62 -5.00 -25.71
CA PHE A 557 28.71 -4.69 -26.82
C PHE A 557 28.77 -5.72 -27.95
N ASN A 558 29.16 -6.97 -27.65
CA ASN A 558 29.20 -8.02 -28.66
C ASN A 558 27.81 -8.26 -29.26
N ASN A 559 27.69 -8.52 -30.56
CA ASN A 559 26.42 -8.70 -31.28
C ASN A 559 25.39 -7.55 -31.17
N CYS A 560 25.81 -6.33 -30.80
CA CYS A 560 24.99 -5.11 -30.89
C CYS A 560 24.93 -4.60 -32.33
N ASN A 561 24.35 -5.40 -33.24
CA ASN A 561 24.44 -5.18 -34.70
C ASN A 561 23.72 -3.93 -35.20
N SER A 562 22.73 -3.42 -34.46
CA SER A 562 22.01 -2.18 -34.80
C SER A 562 22.66 -0.92 -34.22
N LEU A 563 23.70 -1.06 -33.39
CA LEU A 563 24.33 0.05 -32.68
C LEU A 563 25.19 0.85 -33.65
N THR A 564 24.58 1.88 -34.22
CA THR A 564 25.21 2.74 -35.24
C THR A 564 25.46 4.15 -34.74
N SER A 565 24.98 4.50 -33.54
CA SER A 565 25.13 5.85 -32.98
C SER A 565 25.65 5.81 -31.55
N MET A 566 26.55 6.73 -31.20
CA MET A 566 27.10 6.82 -29.84
C MET A 566 27.42 8.27 -29.45
N SER A 567 27.22 8.58 -28.16
CA SER A 567 27.75 9.78 -27.51
C SER A 567 28.70 9.39 -26.38
N CYS A 568 29.91 9.96 -26.35
CA CYS A 568 30.89 9.74 -25.29
C CYS A 568 31.99 10.82 -25.28
N THR A 569 32.86 10.82 -24.26
CA THR A 569 34.07 11.67 -24.25
C THR A 569 35.20 11.01 -25.05
N LEU A 570 36.24 11.75 -25.42
CA LEU A 570 37.45 11.17 -26.04
C LEU A 570 38.16 10.14 -25.16
N GLN A 571 38.14 10.34 -23.83
CA GLN A 571 38.71 9.39 -22.87
C GLN A 571 37.94 8.06 -22.85
N VAL A 572 36.62 8.10 -23.04
CA VAL A 572 35.80 6.89 -23.18
C VAL A 572 36.02 6.27 -24.56
N TRP A 573 36.08 7.09 -25.62
CA TRP A 573 36.33 6.63 -26.99
C TRP A 573 37.60 5.76 -27.07
N SER A 574 38.71 6.20 -26.49
CA SER A 574 39.97 5.46 -26.52
C SER A 574 39.88 4.07 -25.86
N ARG A 575 38.90 3.86 -24.97
CA ARG A 575 38.66 2.59 -24.27
C ARG A 575 37.68 1.66 -25.01
N LEU A 576 37.03 2.13 -26.07
CA LEU A 576 36.07 1.32 -26.80
C LEU A 576 36.78 0.20 -27.58
N PRO A 577 36.19 -1.01 -27.63
CA PRO A 577 36.73 -2.10 -28.43
C PRO A 577 36.67 -1.76 -29.93
N ILE A 578 37.72 -2.14 -30.67
CA ILE A 578 37.86 -1.84 -32.11
C ILE A 578 36.65 -2.29 -32.95
N PRO A 579 36.07 -3.50 -32.76
CA PRO A 579 34.89 -3.92 -33.51
C PRO A 579 33.71 -2.95 -33.33
N LEU A 580 33.50 -2.44 -32.12
CA LEU A 580 32.45 -1.46 -31.83
C LEU A 580 32.75 -0.12 -32.51
N LYS A 581 33.98 0.39 -32.42
CA LYS A 581 34.37 1.63 -33.11
C LYS A 581 34.02 1.56 -34.60
N ARG A 582 34.41 0.47 -35.28
CA ARG A 582 34.25 0.29 -36.73
C ARG A 582 32.81 0.26 -37.23
N GLN A 583 31.83 -0.14 -36.42
CA GLN A 583 30.43 -0.21 -36.85
C GLN A 583 29.66 1.11 -36.70
N LEU A 584 30.14 2.01 -35.84
CA LEU A 584 29.46 3.29 -35.60
C LEU A 584 29.41 4.15 -36.87
N ARG A 585 28.32 4.87 -37.07
CA ARG A 585 28.06 5.74 -38.23
C ARG A 585 27.87 7.20 -37.83
N HIS A 586 27.29 7.43 -36.65
CA HIS A 586 27.05 8.76 -36.11
C HIS A 586 27.66 8.86 -34.71
N ILE A 587 28.58 9.80 -34.53
CA ILE A 587 29.33 9.91 -33.28
C ILE A 587 29.22 11.33 -32.75
N THR A 588 28.92 11.45 -31.46
CA THR A 588 28.97 12.72 -30.74
C THR A 588 30.07 12.66 -29.69
N ILE A 589 31.08 13.50 -29.83
CA ILE A 589 32.13 13.67 -28.85
C ILE A 589 31.77 14.80 -27.91
N ILE A 590 31.38 14.46 -26.68
CA ILE A 590 31.00 15.40 -25.63
C ILE A 590 32.20 15.88 -24.82
N ALA A 591 32.04 17.03 -24.16
CA ALA A 591 33.04 17.55 -23.24
C ALA A 591 33.30 16.57 -22.08
N GLY A 592 34.57 16.48 -21.67
CA GLY A 592 34.97 15.77 -20.46
C GLY A 592 34.44 16.42 -19.19
N SER A 593 34.84 15.91 -18.03
CA SER A 593 34.58 16.62 -16.77
C SER A 593 35.22 18.01 -16.81
N ALA A 594 34.65 18.98 -16.10
CA ALA A 594 35.17 20.35 -15.99
C ALA A 594 36.58 20.46 -15.38
N GLN A 595 37.19 19.33 -15.03
CA GLN A 595 38.53 19.19 -14.46
C GLN A 595 39.61 18.92 -15.53
N THR A 596 39.31 18.97 -16.83
CA THR A 596 40.38 19.04 -17.83
C THR A 596 41.23 20.28 -17.50
N PRO A 597 42.52 20.13 -17.15
CA PRO A 597 43.36 21.24 -16.73
C PRO A 597 43.25 22.38 -17.74
N GLU A 598 43.02 23.61 -17.27
CA GLU A 598 43.03 24.78 -18.14
C GLU A 598 44.34 24.81 -18.95
N GLY A 599 44.23 24.66 -20.26
CA GLY A 599 45.38 24.65 -21.18
C GLY A 599 45.75 23.31 -21.80
N GLU A 600 45.10 22.20 -21.43
CA GLU A 600 45.36 20.91 -22.09
C GLU A 600 44.81 20.92 -23.53
N SER A 601 45.70 20.79 -24.50
CA SER A 601 45.34 20.73 -25.91
C SER A 601 44.70 19.38 -26.24
N ILE A 602 43.38 19.38 -26.38
CA ILE A 602 42.65 18.18 -26.82
C ILE A 602 42.86 18.01 -28.32
N VAL A 603 43.40 16.86 -28.71
CA VAL A 603 43.66 16.45 -30.10
C VAL A 603 42.74 15.29 -30.46
N ILE A 604 42.19 15.30 -31.67
CA ILE A 604 41.50 14.13 -32.24
C ILE A 604 42.43 13.45 -33.25
N ASP A 605 42.78 12.19 -33.02
CA ASP A 605 43.71 11.41 -33.87
C ASP A 605 43.31 9.93 -34.08
N ASP A 606 42.19 9.47 -33.51
CA ASP A 606 41.82 8.03 -33.42
C ASP A 606 40.52 7.66 -34.18
N PHE A 607 40.22 8.35 -35.30
CA PHE A 607 39.13 7.99 -36.23
C PHE A 607 39.63 7.47 -37.58
N ASN A 608 40.92 7.13 -37.67
CA ASN A 608 41.49 6.62 -38.91
C ASN A 608 40.89 5.26 -39.32
N ASP A 609 40.77 5.06 -40.62
CA ASP A 609 40.22 3.91 -41.32
C ASP A 609 38.79 3.54 -40.86
N HIS A 610 38.02 4.53 -40.41
CA HIS A 610 36.61 4.39 -40.02
C HIS A 610 35.67 4.52 -41.23
N TRP A 611 35.63 3.48 -42.06
CA TRP A 611 34.88 3.43 -43.33
C TRP A 611 33.35 3.55 -43.21
N ASN A 612 32.76 3.32 -42.03
CA ASN A 612 31.32 3.50 -41.80
C ASN A 612 30.92 4.88 -41.26
N LEU A 613 31.88 5.73 -40.87
CA LEU A 613 31.58 7.01 -40.24
C LEU A 613 30.90 7.94 -41.25
N LYS A 614 29.63 8.27 -41.03
CA LYS A 614 28.86 9.18 -41.89
C LYS A 614 28.88 10.62 -41.38
N SER A 615 28.83 10.78 -40.07
CA SER A 615 28.85 12.10 -39.42
C SER A 615 29.51 12.03 -38.06
N ILE A 616 30.25 13.08 -37.71
CA ILE A 616 30.79 13.30 -36.37
C ILE A 616 30.44 14.71 -35.90
N GLN A 617 29.94 14.81 -34.68
CA GLN A 617 29.69 16.06 -33.97
C GLN A 617 30.67 16.20 -32.82
N ILE A 618 31.39 17.32 -32.76
CA ILE A 618 32.40 17.59 -31.74
C ILE A 618 31.89 18.74 -30.87
N LEU A 619 31.46 18.41 -29.65
CA LEU A 619 31.01 19.35 -28.62
C LEU A 619 32.11 19.61 -27.57
N ALA A 620 33.21 18.86 -27.63
CA ALA A 620 34.40 19.11 -26.83
C ALA A 620 35.23 20.28 -27.41
N LYS A 621 35.95 20.99 -26.52
CA LYS A 621 36.89 22.04 -26.92
C LYS A 621 38.18 21.41 -27.44
N VAL A 622 38.31 21.29 -28.77
CA VAL A 622 39.45 20.65 -29.45
C VAL A 622 40.36 21.70 -30.06
N THR A 623 41.68 21.58 -29.87
CA THR A 623 42.67 22.55 -30.41
C THR A 623 43.27 22.11 -31.73
N SER A 624 43.29 20.80 -32.04
CA SER A 624 43.78 20.32 -33.34
C SER A 624 43.21 18.96 -33.74
N PHE A 625 43.19 18.72 -35.04
CA PHE A 625 43.07 17.37 -35.58
C PHE A 625 44.48 16.84 -35.86
N GLY A 626 44.80 15.68 -35.30
CA GLY A 626 46.09 15.03 -35.40
C GLY A 626 46.39 14.48 -36.80
N VAL A 627 47.58 13.93 -36.94
CA VAL A 627 48.00 13.23 -38.17
C VAL A 627 47.06 12.04 -38.38
N TYR A 628 46.51 11.92 -39.59
CA TYR A 628 45.56 10.86 -39.98
C TYR A 628 44.24 10.79 -39.20
N ALA A 629 43.86 11.84 -38.47
CA ALA A 629 42.70 11.84 -37.57
C ALA A 629 41.43 11.16 -38.12
N PHE A 630 41.08 11.43 -39.36
CA PHE A 630 39.94 10.88 -40.12
C PHE A 630 40.37 10.24 -41.44
N ARG A 631 41.63 9.81 -41.55
CA ARG A 631 42.15 9.17 -42.77
C ARG A 631 41.25 7.98 -43.14
N GLY A 632 40.82 7.86 -44.38
CA GLY A 632 40.03 6.72 -44.85
C GLY A 632 38.59 6.67 -44.34
N CYS A 633 38.06 7.73 -43.73
CA CYS A 633 36.64 7.88 -43.44
C CYS A 633 35.83 8.10 -44.73
N SER A 634 35.82 7.10 -45.61
CA SER A 634 35.27 7.19 -46.96
C SER A 634 33.77 7.43 -47.03
N ALA A 635 33.02 7.16 -45.96
CA ALA A 635 31.59 7.44 -45.85
C ALA A 635 31.27 8.82 -45.23
N LEU A 636 32.28 9.59 -44.78
CA LEU A 636 32.06 10.85 -44.06
C LEU A 636 31.60 11.92 -45.05
N THR A 637 30.34 12.34 -44.95
CA THR A 637 29.75 13.31 -45.90
C THR A 637 29.94 14.76 -45.49
N SER A 638 30.02 15.01 -44.19
CA SER A 638 30.16 16.34 -43.60
C SER A 638 30.71 16.26 -42.18
N ILE A 639 31.54 17.24 -41.81
CA ILE A 639 32.03 17.43 -40.45
C ILE A 639 31.94 18.92 -40.09
N LYS A 640 31.38 19.21 -38.91
CA LYS A 640 31.45 20.56 -38.34
C LYS A 640 32.72 20.67 -37.52
N ILE A 641 33.66 21.49 -37.96
CA ILE A 641 34.89 21.77 -37.21
C ILE A 641 34.55 22.73 -36.04
N PRO A 642 34.95 22.45 -34.80
CA PRO A 642 34.68 23.33 -33.66
C PRO A 642 35.45 24.65 -33.76
N ASP A 643 34.84 25.73 -33.27
CA ASP A 643 35.50 27.03 -33.14
C ASP A 643 36.72 26.93 -32.21
N GLY A 644 37.80 27.63 -32.56
CA GLY A 644 39.05 27.58 -31.80
C GLY A 644 40.01 26.45 -32.20
N LEU A 645 39.65 25.61 -33.19
CA LEU A 645 40.62 24.68 -33.79
C LEU A 645 41.78 25.48 -34.42
N MET A 646 43.01 25.13 -34.07
CA MET A 646 44.23 25.84 -34.48
C MET A 646 44.97 25.14 -35.62
N SER A 647 44.85 23.81 -35.77
CA SER A 647 45.56 23.09 -36.84
C SER A 647 44.88 21.81 -37.29
N ILE A 648 45.09 21.48 -38.57
CA ILE A 648 44.70 20.23 -39.23
C ILE A 648 45.98 19.47 -39.61
N GLY A 649 46.13 18.28 -39.03
CA GLY A 649 47.30 17.41 -39.15
C GLY A 649 47.51 16.82 -40.55
N GLY A 650 48.70 16.24 -40.76
CA GLY A 650 49.05 15.67 -42.05
C GLY A 650 48.16 14.47 -42.36
N GLY A 651 47.61 14.41 -43.57
CA GLY A 651 46.67 13.34 -43.94
C GLY A 651 45.38 13.28 -43.13
N ALA A 652 45.02 14.31 -42.36
CA ALA A 652 43.91 14.26 -41.40
C ALA A 652 42.58 13.81 -42.02
N PHE A 653 42.24 14.22 -43.24
CA PHE A 653 41.06 13.81 -44.00
C PHE A 653 41.42 13.04 -45.27
N SER A 654 42.64 12.49 -45.35
CA SER A 654 43.08 11.79 -46.56
C SER A 654 42.17 10.59 -46.85
N GLY A 655 41.63 10.50 -48.07
CA GLY A 655 40.72 9.42 -48.47
C GLY A 655 39.28 9.56 -47.96
N CYS A 656 38.88 10.73 -47.46
CA CYS A 656 37.47 11.05 -47.17
C CYS A 656 36.69 11.29 -48.48
N THR A 657 36.46 10.23 -49.25
CA THR A 657 35.95 10.30 -50.63
C THR A 657 34.49 10.76 -50.74
N ALA A 658 33.69 10.68 -49.67
CA ALA A 658 32.31 11.18 -49.65
C ALA A 658 32.18 12.63 -49.12
N LEU A 659 33.27 13.25 -48.67
CA LEU A 659 33.23 14.59 -48.08
C LEU A 659 32.99 15.64 -49.16
N THR A 660 31.80 16.23 -49.18
CA THR A 660 31.38 17.17 -50.24
C THR A 660 31.76 18.61 -49.96
N SER A 661 31.76 19.00 -48.68
CA SER A 661 32.10 20.34 -48.22
C SER A 661 32.67 20.27 -46.81
N ILE A 662 33.54 21.23 -46.49
CA ILE A 662 34.08 21.42 -45.15
C ILE A 662 34.28 22.91 -44.89
N GLU A 663 33.74 23.39 -43.77
CA GLU A 663 33.97 24.76 -43.31
C GLU A 663 35.16 24.76 -42.34
N ILE A 664 36.25 25.41 -42.75
CA ILE A 664 37.45 25.56 -41.91
C ILE A 664 37.34 26.88 -41.13
N PRO A 665 37.33 26.85 -39.78
CA PRO A 665 37.17 28.05 -38.98
C PRO A 665 38.39 28.96 -39.10
N LYS A 666 38.15 30.28 -38.95
CA LYS A 666 39.18 31.32 -39.10
C LYS A 666 40.35 31.19 -38.13
N SER A 667 40.19 30.44 -37.04
CA SER A 667 41.24 30.18 -36.04
C SER A 667 42.33 29.22 -36.54
N VAL A 668 42.07 28.45 -37.61
CA VAL A 668 43.05 27.48 -38.11
C VAL A 668 44.24 28.20 -38.74
N MET A 669 45.43 27.94 -38.20
CA MET A 669 46.70 28.52 -38.61
C MET A 669 47.55 27.58 -39.48
N SER A 670 47.21 26.28 -39.53
CA SER A 670 48.00 25.29 -40.27
C SER A 670 47.14 24.17 -40.82
N ILE A 671 47.30 23.90 -42.12
CA ILE A 671 46.82 22.70 -42.81
C ILE A 671 48.08 21.96 -43.30
N ARG A 672 48.35 20.77 -42.77
CA ARG A 672 49.59 20.04 -43.04
C ARG A 672 49.52 19.20 -44.33
N ALA A 673 50.67 18.62 -44.69
CA ALA A 673 50.84 17.84 -45.92
C ALA A 673 49.78 16.73 -46.06
N GLY A 674 49.18 16.61 -47.24
CA GLY A 674 48.18 15.59 -47.54
C GLY A 674 46.85 15.72 -46.79
N ALA A 675 46.59 16.81 -46.05
CA ALA A 675 45.43 16.92 -45.16
C ALA A 675 44.09 16.53 -45.80
N PHE A 676 43.87 16.87 -47.07
CA PHE A 676 42.66 16.55 -47.84
C PHE A 676 42.97 15.71 -49.09
N ASN A 677 44.09 14.98 -49.09
CA ASN A 677 44.47 14.13 -50.23
C ASN A 677 43.38 13.09 -50.52
N GLY A 678 42.88 13.03 -51.76
CA GLY A 678 41.86 12.06 -52.18
C GLY A 678 40.45 12.36 -51.66
N CYS A 679 40.17 13.59 -51.22
CA CYS A 679 38.80 14.05 -50.95
C CYS A 679 38.04 14.29 -52.28
N SER A 680 37.78 13.22 -53.02
CA SER A 680 37.35 13.26 -54.42
C SER A 680 35.97 13.88 -54.66
N ALA A 681 35.10 13.93 -53.65
CA ALA A 681 33.78 14.58 -53.71
C ALA A 681 33.79 16.06 -53.28
N LEU A 682 34.92 16.59 -52.78
CA LEU A 682 35.00 17.95 -52.25
C LEU A 682 34.90 18.97 -53.38
N THR A 683 33.82 19.77 -53.41
CA THR A 683 33.54 20.67 -54.55
C THR A 683 34.15 22.05 -54.42
N SER A 684 34.33 22.52 -53.19
CA SER A 684 34.88 23.84 -52.87
C SER A 684 35.49 23.84 -51.48
N ILE A 685 36.55 24.61 -51.29
CA ILE A 685 37.14 24.83 -49.97
C ILE A 685 37.61 26.27 -49.79
N ASN A 686 37.39 26.83 -48.60
CA ASN A 686 37.90 28.14 -48.21
C ASN A 686 39.09 27.97 -47.26
N ILE A 687 40.28 28.37 -47.69
CA ILE A 687 41.47 28.32 -46.84
C ILE A 687 41.44 29.54 -45.90
N PRO A 688 41.61 29.38 -44.58
CA PRO A 688 41.53 30.49 -43.64
C PRO A 688 42.77 31.40 -43.71
N ASN A 689 42.58 32.69 -43.41
CA ASN A 689 43.64 33.72 -43.42
C ASN A 689 44.80 33.48 -42.44
N GLY A 690 44.76 32.44 -41.61
CA GLY A 690 45.87 32.03 -40.76
C GLY A 690 46.90 31.14 -41.47
N VAL A 691 46.57 30.53 -42.62
CA VAL A 691 47.42 29.55 -43.31
C VAL A 691 48.40 30.26 -44.24
N MET A 692 49.69 30.20 -43.92
CA MET A 692 50.76 30.87 -44.69
C MET A 692 51.27 30.10 -45.91
N SER A 693 51.03 28.79 -45.98
CA SER A 693 51.52 27.94 -47.08
C SER A 693 50.58 26.77 -47.32
N ILE A 694 50.40 26.40 -48.59
CA ILE A 694 49.64 25.21 -48.99
C ILE A 694 50.62 24.05 -49.13
N LYS A 695 50.51 23.07 -48.24
CA LYS A 695 51.52 22.01 -48.08
C LYS A 695 51.49 20.94 -49.17
N VAL A 696 52.60 20.18 -49.26
CA VAL A 696 52.75 19.06 -50.21
C VAL A 696 51.52 18.16 -50.19
N ASN A 697 50.97 17.83 -51.37
CA ASN A 697 49.79 16.98 -51.55
C ASN A 697 48.51 17.44 -50.81
N ALA A 698 48.42 18.66 -50.26
CA ALA A 698 47.34 19.06 -49.36
C ALA A 698 45.94 18.81 -49.91
N PHE A 699 45.73 19.03 -51.21
CA PHE A 699 44.46 18.84 -51.93
C PHE A 699 44.62 17.92 -53.16
N ARG A 700 45.68 17.12 -53.20
CA ARG A 700 45.91 16.18 -54.32
C ARG A 700 44.70 15.24 -54.48
N ASP A 701 44.34 14.95 -55.72
CA ASP A 701 43.25 14.06 -56.13
C ASP A 701 41.86 14.49 -55.59
N CYS A 702 41.66 15.79 -55.31
CA CYS A 702 40.33 16.37 -55.07
C CYS A 702 39.61 16.60 -56.41
N THR A 703 39.23 15.51 -57.08
CA THR A 703 38.78 15.52 -58.48
C THR A 703 37.51 16.34 -58.76
N ALA A 704 36.65 16.57 -57.76
CA ALA A 704 35.44 17.40 -57.87
C ALA A 704 35.66 18.87 -57.50
N LEU A 705 36.87 19.27 -57.09
CA LEU A 705 37.16 20.62 -56.64
C LEU A 705 37.06 21.61 -57.81
N THR A 706 36.01 22.41 -57.82
CA THR A 706 35.74 23.40 -58.89
C THR A 706 36.27 24.79 -58.56
N SER A 707 36.38 25.12 -57.27
CA SER A 707 36.81 26.43 -56.82
C SER A 707 37.55 26.34 -55.49
N ILE A 708 38.56 27.19 -55.33
CA ILE A 708 39.29 27.36 -54.09
C ILE A 708 39.63 28.84 -53.88
N ILE A 709 39.49 29.31 -52.65
CA ILE A 709 39.93 30.65 -52.26
C ILE A 709 41.26 30.52 -51.55
N ILE A 710 42.32 31.09 -52.15
CA ILE A 710 43.65 31.19 -51.56
C ILE A 710 43.80 32.57 -50.91
N PRO A 711 44.03 32.67 -49.59
CA PRO A 711 44.25 33.92 -48.88
C PRO A 711 45.45 34.71 -49.40
N ALA A 712 45.35 36.04 -49.34
CA ALA A 712 46.43 36.94 -49.75
C ALA A 712 47.74 36.76 -48.96
N ILE A 713 47.68 36.16 -47.75
CA ILE A 713 48.84 35.89 -46.89
C ILE A 713 49.63 34.65 -47.31
N VAL A 714 49.11 33.81 -48.20
CA VAL A 714 49.81 32.59 -48.64
C VAL A 714 51.07 32.98 -49.41
N THR A 715 52.22 32.49 -48.98
CA THR A 715 53.54 32.80 -49.59
C THR A 715 54.07 31.69 -50.48
N SER A 716 53.60 30.45 -50.30
CA SER A 716 54.01 29.29 -51.09
C SER A 716 52.90 28.27 -51.31
N ILE A 717 52.92 27.67 -52.50
CA ILE A 717 52.12 26.50 -52.87
C ILE A 717 53.12 25.37 -53.15
N GLU A 718 53.15 24.34 -52.31
CA GLU A 718 54.17 23.28 -52.36
C GLU A 718 53.88 22.21 -53.43
N ALA A 719 54.81 21.25 -53.59
CA ALA A 719 54.73 20.23 -54.62
C ALA A 719 53.44 19.41 -54.55
N ASP A 720 52.86 19.14 -55.71
CA ASP A 720 51.63 18.36 -55.88
C ASP A 720 50.41 18.84 -55.05
N ALA A 721 50.41 20.09 -54.58
CA ALA A 721 49.36 20.62 -53.71
C ALA A 721 47.93 20.40 -54.25
N PHE A 722 47.72 20.56 -55.56
CA PHE A 722 46.46 20.37 -56.29
C PHE A 722 46.59 19.36 -57.44
N ASN A 723 47.59 18.49 -57.40
CA ASN A 723 47.78 17.47 -58.44
C ASN A 723 46.49 16.63 -58.60
N GLY A 724 45.98 16.47 -59.80
CA GLY A 724 44.78 15.66 -60.08
C GLY A 724 43.44 16.33 -59.73
N CYS A 725 43.41 17.63 -59.45
CA CYS A 725 42.16 18.39 -59.27
C CYS A 725 41.46 18.68 -60.61
N THR A 726 41.00 17.63 -61.30
CA THR A 726 40.51 17.68 -62.69
C THR A 726 39.32 18.60 -62.97
N ALA A 727 38.59 19.05 -61.94
CA ALA A 727 37.47 20.00 -62.09
C ALA A 727 37.90 21.47 -61.89
N LEU A 728 39.15 21.72 -61.51
CA LEU A 728 39.66 23.05 -61.17
C LEU A 728 40.10 23.80 -62.44
N THR A 729 39.13 24.36 -63.15
CA THR A 729 39.36 25.02 -64.45
C THR A 729 40.02 26.40 -64.39
N ALA A 730 39.95 27.08 -63.24
CA ALA A 730 40.54 28.39 -63.03
C ALA A 730 40.96 28.55 -61.57
N ILE A 731 42.05 29.29 -61.32
CA ILE A 731 42.51 29.61 -59.97
C ILE A 731 43.14 31.00 -59.92
N ASP A 732 42.71 31.79 -58.94
CA ASP A 732 43.31 33.08 -58.64
C ASP A 732 44.48 32.88 -57.66
N ILE A 733 45.69 33.15 -58.13
CA ILE A 733 46.91 33.10 -57.31
C ILE A 733 47.17 34.50 -56.74
N PRO A 734 47.15 34.69 -55.41
CA PRO A 734 47.37 36.00 -54.82
C PRO A 734 48.83 36.47 -54.98
N ASN A 735 49.04 37.79 -55.05
CA ASN A 735 50.36 38.42 -55.20
C ASN A 735 51.37 38.04 -54.10
N GLY A 736 50.89 37.55 -52.95
CA GLY A 736 51.75 37.07 -51.87
C GLY A 736 52.51 35.78 -52.20
N VAL A 737 52.05 34.99 -53.17
CA VAL A 737 52.66 33.71 -53.54
C VAL A 737 53.97 33.96 -54.29
N THR A 738 55.09 33.57 -53.67
CA THR A 738 56.46 33.74 -54.22
C THR A 738 57.04 32.44 -54.78
N SER A 739 56.41 31.30 -54.52
CA SER A 739 56.87 29.98 -54.99
C SER A 739 55.71 29.03 -55.26
N ILE A 740 55.79 28.33 -56.40
CA ILE A 740 54.88 27.25 -56.80
C ILE A 740 55.73 26.00 -57.03
N GLY A 741 55.42 24.92 -56.32
CA GLY A 741 56.16 23.67 -56.35
C GLY A 741 55.94 22.86 -57.63
N ASN A 742 56.84 21.90 -57.87
CA ASN A 742 56.72 20.96 -58.97
C ASN A 742 55.38 20.20 -58.90
N GLY A 743 54.69 20.09 -60.03
CA GLY A 743 53.44 19.36 -60.14
C GLY A 743 52.26 19.96 -59.36
N ALA A 744 52.40 21.17 -58.78
CA ALA A 744 51.38 21.76 -57.90
C ALA A 744 49.97 21.81 -58.51
N PHE A 745 49.87 21.96 -59.85
CA PHE A 745 48.62 21.96 -60.61
C PHE A 745 48.62 20.93 -61.75
N GLN A 746 49.42 19.86 -61.63
CA GLN A 746 49.46 18.83 -62.66
C GLN A 746 48.10 18.13 -62.76
N GLY A 747 47.49 18.12 -63.95
CA GLY A 747 46.19 17.47 -64.16
C GLY A 747 44.97 18.25 -63.66
N CYS A 748 45.14 19.54 -63.34
CA CYS A 748 44.03 20.49 -63.18
C CYS A 748 43.44 20.89 -64.53
#